data_AF-A0AAD9Q4D4-F1
#
_entry.id   AF-A0AAD9Q4D4-F1
#
_cell.length_a   1.000
_cell.length_b   1.000
_cell.length_c   1.000
_cell.angle_alpha   90.00
_cell.angle_beta   90.00
_cell.angle_gamma   90.00
#
_symmetry.space_group_name_H-M   'P 1'
#
loop_
_entity.id
_entity.type
_entity.pdbx_description
1 polymer ?
#
loop_
_entity_poly.entity_id
_entity_poly.type
_entity_poly.pdbx_seq_one_letter_code
_entity_poly.pdbx_strand_id
1 'polypeptide(L)'
;MERKEPDGHDNFFASLNQLILSLEPATKEAGSVAAAEDILTHLEATDENFHKYDFVQQLRSRIDTTLTPVIDKKLEQLTGREGDQNSSIPAITEEIIASPEFVNLQQSILADTKDAVNALIQTYSQNPQLRLSDYELTENRGRLQGMPPFRISVDSSDEDSSLSSSFGQVGFMFNMSPEKFSEIAEDLDPVKPLNVRIKALNTLYQFPLSDELTSKNSEGIRKGLLAALADDDEQLADKSLKFHARMFMASSAQVTKEIYTCLAEHLCYCFTDSHIHQVNMENGFDVSTRGNMRLLKRFRLLNEFQHEVSSFWIRYPEWFLESVLESTFNLLSTSPDGGRFAPAMQRMTPLHFLALVDPKATWFKKWMHGNYSRTVAMKELKKHPSLLADAVSHCMDFSRTCKTLQSLDMFELNEQCRDNESDGLFYTSQDLEYIYFVHSLCLLGRILLYSGGRALFPVVIPDMEEKVAISDLLAALIRIMCTSLPTSSEYNEEFHPGVLVCDMLKEIACCTNSCKECLCKDTITTSLLSPVQSWLDGVDGNEIPGVENTLLLVADVLATLAVSETGQRQLLYGETQDRWQRNRFSPAHTIAQFAKKALSDRLSGGTPSKAVIAGFVYVCRQLYNTCDGLMVLSPYELHQCVANAWIKVHETASSVTGEMTFAGSSAHFISDDELMVWESSLVDNLLNFAGTPKGLLLLQQTGKMNECVAYMNERYKKKLQVSKCEKFGYGVMVTQIAATAPGMVALEKKGFLKRLVHDIWTVFEGGQDRKPAPPRIKHVDSIDTRSYNKSLNNLLSVLSAFPAVYEVLADAHRPSTSGSEVEETITSREGYCPPECIMDFVDRFIMIDSEEKVHSLFNFEQSHHFGLRVLSVLCSCLDTFLFLECRYRFQELMLQSQLDNKLENGEDFIIDMCSVERNHILVKSYLIGGPSERIIPGKTLTEDVDNPYPWPLFSAYPPPKDYLPVEQICDPLLEFLENSQPLSTDSSTWLQECRRTFCESLISGKSKPRGKVLPLLLENVCTALTNITEEAIFPLIDFSASESSLKNVELSEIENLGTKVTVRYGVQLKLLQSSTEGIEDLTYLLKYSKFFLRGQQRSTDVTLRILGDLTDTVHLPVSLTVSGIPPLYSCSCHNVELVLEAEVPLVFSAFRMSGYTPSQICQHWLRQCFWNYLDWEEICLYISTCLTMGIDYQVYFCIAIFRHLQQDILRKTQQQHLLIFLKENPIQNFKVAEQLSFMQELEARYRPSILSDLQNITKP
;
A
#
# COMPACT_ATOMS: atom_id res chain seq x y z
N MET A 1 10.92 85.67 17.29
CA MET A 1 9.94 85.62 18.39
C MET A 1 8.58 85.60 17.71
N GLU A 2 7.75 84.56 17.77
CA GLU A 2 7.57 83.54 18.81
C GLU A 2 7.23 82.15 18.21
N ARG A 3 7.74 81.13 18.92
CA ARG A 3 7.46 79.69 18.98
C ARG A 3 6.60 79.02 17.88
N LYS A 4 7.23 78.07 17.16
CA LYS A 4 6.57 76.83 16.70
C LYS A 4 7.09 75.67 17.56
N GLU A 5 6.18 74.92 18.16
CA GLU A 5 6.44 73.70 18.94
C GLU A 5 6.91 72.53 18.05
N PRO A 6 7.54 71.48 18.62
CA PRO A 6 8.07 70.35 17.85
C PRO A 6 7.06 69.20 17.71
N ASP A 7 6.45 69.05 16.52
CA ASP A 7 5.44 68.03 16.14
C ASP A 7 6.00 66.60 15.86
N GLY A 8 7.14 66.21 16.45
CA GLY A 8 7.80 64.93 16.11
C GLY A 8 7.23 63.69 16.80
N HIS A 9 6.87 63.80 18.09
CA HIS A 9 6.56 62.63 18.92
C HIS A 9 5.09 62.17 18.85
N ASP A 10 4.14 63.05 18.55
CA ASP A 10 2.71 62.70 18.49
C ASP A 10 2.34 61.83 17.27
N ASN A 11 3.14 61.88 16.20
CA ASN A 11 2.81 61.23 14.94
C ASN A 11 3.06 59.71 14.94
N PHE A 12 4.04 59.23 15.73
CA PHE A 12 4.39 57.80 15.83
C PHE A 12 3.39 57.02 16.72
N PHE A 13 2.93 57.67 17.79
CA PHE A 13 1.85 57.15 18.63
C PHE A 13 0.53 57.05 17.85
N ALA A 14 0.17 58.10 17.12
CA ALA A 14 -1.08 58.13 16.35
C ALA A 14 -1.12 57.07 15.25
N SER A 15 -0.01 56.88 14.52
CA SER A 15 0.10 55.88 13.46
C SER A 15 0.08 54.44 14.01
N LEU A 16 0.74 54.20 15.15
CA LEU A 16 0.68 52.90 15.84
C LEU A 16 -0.73 52.59 16.38
N ASN A 17 -1.43 53.58 16.93
CA ASN A 17 -2.81 53.41 17.39
C ASN A 17 -3.77 53.07 16.24
N GLN A 18 -3.62 53.76 15.11
CA GLN A 18 -4.37 53.51 13.87
C GLN A 18 -4.17 52.07 13.37
N LEU A 19 -2.93 51.58 13.38
CA LEU A 19 -2.60 50.21 13.00
C LEU A 19 -3.33 49.20 13.90
N ILE A 20 -3.27 49.38 15.22
CA ILE A 20 -3.92 48.48 16.19
C ILE A 20 -5.44 48.46 16.00
N LEU A 21 -6.07 49.62 15.79
CA LEU A 21 -7.51 49.70 15.52
C LEU A 21 -7.90 49.05 14.19
N SER A 22 -7.07 49.15 13.15
CA SER A 22 -7.33 48.53 11.85
C SER A 22 -7.27 47.01 11.87
N LEU A 23 -6.45 46.45 12.77
CA LEU A 23 -6.26 45.00 12.96
C LEU A 23 -7.22 44.38 13.99
N GLU A 24 -8.00 45.20 14.70
CA GLU A 24 -8.98 44.76 15.69
C GLU A 24 -9.97 43.69 15.15
N PRO A 25 -10.51 43.77 13.92
CA PRO A 25 -11.43 42.76 13.40
C PRO A 25 -10.76 41.39 13.21
N ALA A 26 -9.54 41.37 12.66
CA ALA A 26 -8.78 40.15 12.38
C ALA A 26 -8.34 39.45 13.67
N THR A 27 -7.96 40.23 14.69
CA THR A 27 -7.62 39.72 16.02
C THR A 27 -8.84 39.24 16.81
N LYS A 28 -10.05 39.75 16.53
CA LYS A 28 -11.32 39.24 17.11
C LYS A 28 -11.81 37.94 16.47
N GLU A 29 -11.58 37.74 15.18
CA GLU A 29 -11.86 36.45 14.51
C GLU A 29 -10.89 35.35 14.95
N ALA A 30 -9.73 35.72 15.47
CA ALA A 30 -8.78 34.79 16.06
C ALA A 30 -9.33 34.23 17.37
N GLY A 31 -9.96 33.06 17.33
CA GLY A 31 -10.59 32.41 18.49
C GLY A 31 -9.65 32.01 19.65
N SER A 32 -8.39 32.44 19.65
CA SER A 32 -7.46 32.34 20.78
C SER A 32 -6.35 33.39 20.67
N VAL A 33 -5.74 33.76 21.81
CA VAL A 33 -4.61 34.71 21.87
C VAL A 33 -3.41 34.23 21.05
N ALA A 34 -3.12 32.92 21.08
CA ALA A 34 -2.02 32.35 20.29
C ALA A 34 -2.26 32.46 18.78
N ALA A 35 -3.51 32.32 18.33
CA ALA A 35 -3.87 32.52 16.93
C ALA A 35 -3.80 34.00 16.53
N ALA A 36 -4.16 34.92 17.44
CA ALA A 36 -4.01 36.36 17.22
C ALA A 36 -2.53 36.75 17.13
N GLU A 37 -1.67 36.20 17.99
CA GLU A 37 -0.22 36.39 17.92
C GLU A 37 0.35 35.87 16.59
N ASP A 38 -0.05 34.69 16.14
CA ASP A 38 0.40 34.10 14.87
C ASP A 38 0.00 34.96 13.65
N ILE A 39 -1.24 35.49 13.65
CA ILE A 39 -1.71 36.44 12.64
C ILE A 39 -0.87 37.72 12.65
N LEU A 40 -0.59 38.27 13.85
CA LEU A 40 0.19 39.50 14.01
C LEU A 40 1.66 39.32 13.61
N THR A 41 2.28 38.16 13.90
CA THR A 41 3.67 37.86 13.53
C THR A 41 3.86 37.68 12.03
N HIS A 42 2.79 37.33 11.30
CA HIS A 42 2.84 37.06 9.87
C HIS A 42 2.15 38.12 8.99
N LEU A 43 1.80 39.29 9.55
CA LEU A 43 1.09 40.36 8.83
C LEU A 43 1.73 40.78 7.51
N GLU A 44 3.06 40.82 7.42
CA GLU A 44 3.76 41.16 6.18
C GLU A 44 3.49 40.15 5.05
N ALA A 45 3.31 38.88 5.40
CA ALA A 45 3.05 37.80 4.46
C ALA A 45 1.56 37.55 4.20
N THR A 46 0.69 37.90 5.15
CA THR A 46 -0.75 37.59 5.11
C THR A 46 -1.63 38.77 4.72
N ASP A 47 -1.20 40.02 4.93
CA ASP A 47 -1.94 41.23 4.56
C ASP A 47 -1.31 41.93 3.35
N GLU A 48 -1.97 41.83 2.19
CA GLU A 48 -1.53 42.48 0.95
C GLU A 48 -1.44 44.02 1.06
N ASN A 49 -2.11 44.64 2.04
CA ASN A 49 -2.06 46.08 2.28
C ASN A 49 -1.04 46.50 3.35
N PHE A 50 -0.20 45.59 3.86
CA PHE A 50 0.76 45.86 4.93
C PHE A 50 1.63 47.12 4.69
N HIS A 51 2.10 47.33 3.46
CA HIS A 51 2.92 48.48 3.09
C HIS A 51 2.16 49.83 3.04
N LYS A 52 0.82 49.82 3.13
CA LYS A 52 -0.03 51.02 3.09
C LYS A 52 -0.33 51.60 4.46
N TYR A 53 -0.05 50.88 5.55
CA TYR A 53 -0.24 51.40 6.90
C TYR A 53 0.67 52.59 7.16
N ASP A 54 0.12 53.69 7.68
CA ASP A 54 0.86 54.93 7.97
C ASP A 54 2.06 54.66 8.89
N PHE A 55 1.93 53.74 9.85
CA PHE A 55 3.01 53.32 10.74
C PHE A 55 4.18 52.68 9.96
N VAL A 56 3.88 51.79 9.02
CA VAL A 56 4.89 51.10 8.20
C VAL A 56 5.54 52.09 7.23
N GLN A 57 4.79 53.02 6.65
CA GLN A 57 5.33 54.08 5.80
C GLN A 57 6.24 55.04 6.57
N GLN A 58 5.90 55.39 7.82
CA GLN A 58 6.74 56.22 8.68
C GLN A 58 8.05 55.50 9.06
N LEU A 59 7.99 54.22 9.42
CA LEU A 59 9.17 53.41 9.70
C LEU A 59 10.08 53.32 8.48
N ARG A 60 9.51 53.01 7.32
CA ARG A 60 10.24 52.94 6.06
C ARG A 60 10.89 54.28 5.70
N SER A 61 10.18 55.39 5.84
CA SER A 61 10.75 56.73 5.59
C SER A 61 11.93 57.04 6.52
N ARG A 62 11.87 56.66 7.80
CA ARG A 62 12.99 56.84 8.74
C ARG A 62 14.20 55.98 8.40
N ILE A 63 13.95 54.72 8.01
CA ILE A 63 14.99 53.80 7.52
C ILE A 63 15.64 54.37 6.27
N ASP A 64 14.83 54.76 5.27
CA ASP A 64 15.32 55.27 4.00
C ASP A 64 16.10 56.58 4.19
N THR A 65 15.61 57.51 5.02
CA THR A 65 16.28 58.79 5.24
C THR A 65 17.63 58.62 5.94
N THR A 66 17.76 57.64 6.83
CA THR A 66 18.96 57.46 7.67
C THR A 66 19.99 56.53 7.02
N LEU A 67 19.52 55.43 6.41
CA LEU A 67 20.41 54.39 5.89
C LEU A 67 20.68 54.51 4.39
N THR A 68 19.77 55.04 3.58
CA THR A 68 19.99 55.19 2.12
C THR A 68 21.24 56.01 1.79
N PRO A 69 21.53 57.16 2.46
CA PRO A 69 22.76 57.90 2.20
C PRO A 69 24.04 57.13 2.57
N VAL A 70 23.96 56.27 3.60
CA VAL A 70 25.08 55.43 4.06
C VAL A 70 25.31 54.28 3.07
N ILE A 71 24.22 53.67 2.60
CA ILE A 71 24.20 52.62 1.57
C ILE A 71 24.76 53.16 0.25
N ASP A 72 24.27 54.30 -0.23
CA ASP A 72 24.69 54.92 -1.50
C ASP A 72 26.16 55.32 -1.46
N LYS A 73 26.63 55.94 -0.37
CA LYS A 73 28.05 56.29 -0.18
C LYS A 73 28.97 55.06 -0.19
N LYS A 74 28.49 53.93 0.33
CA LYS A 74 29.25 52.67 0.36
C LYS A 74 29.20 51.93 -0.98
N LEU A 75 28.08 52.02 -1.71
CA LEU A 75 27.94 51.54 -3.08
C LEU A 75 28.80 52.34 -4.07
N GLU A 76 28.86 53.68 -3.94
CA GLU A 76 29.72 54.54 -4.76
C GLU A 76 31.23 54.28 -4.55
N GLN A 77 31.64 53.80 -3.37
CA GLN A 77 33.03 53.39 -3.13
C GLN A 77 33.43 52.13 -3.92
N LEU A 78 32.46 51.36 -4.42
CA LEU A 78 32.66 50.12 -5.17
C LEU A 78 32.59 50.31 -6.69
N THR A 79 31.96 51.38 -7.19
CA THR A 79 31.78 51.62 -8.64
C THR A 79 33.07 52.00 -9.39
N GLY A 80 34.21 52.16 -8.70
CA GLY A 80 35.53 52.36 -9.30
C GLY A 80 36.31 51.09 -9.67
N ARG A 81 35.79 49.88 -9.39
CA ARG A 81 36.46 48.61 -9.70
C ARG A 81 35.51 47.68 -10.47
N GLU A 82 35.75 47.50 -11.77
CA GLU A 82 35.03 46.53 -12.59
C GLU A 82 35.47 45.10 -12.23
N GLY A 83 34.68 44.42 -11.40
CA GLY A 83 34.82 43.00 -11.08
C GLY A 83 33.96 42.51 -9.91
N ASP A 84 32.90 41.76 -10.24
CA ASP A 84 32.11 40.83 -9.41
C ASP A 84 31.34 41.40 -8.18
N GLN A 85 30.24 42.12 -8.45
CA GLN A 85 29.43 42.86 -7.46
C GLN A 85 28.65 41.99 -6.45
N ASN A 86 28.34 40.72 -6.75
CA ASN A 86 27.45 39.91 -5.89
C ASN A 86 28.14 39.31 -4.64
N SER A 87 29.47 39.18 -4.62
CA SER A 87 30.21 38.62 -3.47
C SER A 87 30.45 39.64 -2.34
N SER A 88 30.30 40.94 -2.63
CA SER A 88 30.62 42.02 -1.70
C SER A 88 29.41 42.50 -0.87
N ILE A 89 28.18 42.14 -1.28
CA ILE A 89 26.93 42.58 -0.62
C ILE A 89 26.84 42.13 0.85
N PRO A 90 27.16 40.88 1.24
CA PRO A 90 27.06 40.45 2.64
C PRO A 90 27.98 41.24 3.58
N ALA A 91 29.20 41.56 3.12
CA ALA A 91 30.17 42.32 3.90
C ALA A 91 29.73 43.79 4.08
N ILE A 92 29.11 44.39 3.07
CA ILE A 92 28.54 45.74 3.17
C ILE A 92 27.35 45.74 4.13
N THR A 93 26.50 44.72 4.08
CA THR A 93 25.38 44.56 5.01
C THR A 93 25.87 44.43 6.45
N GLU A 94 26.90 43.63 6.73
CA GLU A 94 27.50 43.55 8.07
C GLU A 94 28.11 44.90 8.51
N GLU A 95 28.78 45.62 7.61
CA GLU A 95 29.32 46.95 7.92
C GLU A 95 28.23 48.00 8.19
N ILE A 96 27.10 47.94 7.47
CA ILE A 96 25.96 48.84 7.70
C ILE A 96 25.28 48.49 9.03
N ILE A 97 25.10 47.21 9.35
CA ILE A 97 24.54 46.78 10.64
C ILE A 97 25.45 47.22 11.80
N ALA A 98 26.77 47.20 11.59
CA ALA A 98 27.74 47.71 12.55
C ALA A 98 27.88 49.25 12.55
N SER A 99 27.22 49.97 11.64
CA SER A 99 27.34 51.42 11.52
C SER A 99 26.68 52.14 12.69
N PRO A 100 27.27 53.25 13.18
CA PRO A 100 26.66 54.04 14.25
C PRO A 100 25.30 54.62 13.83
N GLU A 101 25.08 54.88 12.54
CA GLU A 101 23.81 55.35 12.01
C GLU A 101 22.70 54.30 12.15
N PHE A 102 22.99 53.03 11.89
CA PHE A 102 22.04 51.92 12.09
C PHE A 102 21.73 51.69 13.57
N VAL A 103 22.76 51.68 14.42
CA VAL A 103 22.57 51.50 15.88
C VAL A 103 21.76 52.65 16.48
N ASN A 104 22.04 53.89 16.07
CA ASN A 104 21.28 55.07 16.53
C ASN A 104 19.83 55.05 16.02
N LEU A 105 19.60 54.62 14.77
CA LEU A 105 18.25 54.46 14.23
C LEU A 105 17.47 53.41 15.02
N GLN A 106 18.08 52.25 15.28
CA GLN A 106 17.49 51.16 16.05
C GLN A 106 17.12 51.62 17.46
N GLN A 107 18.03 52.30 18.15
CA GLN A 107 17.78 52.85 19.50
C GLN A 107 16.67 53.91 19.50
N SER A 108 16.63 54.76 18.48
CA SER A 108 15.61 55.82 18.34
C SER A 108 14.21 55.25 18.08
N ILE A 109 14.08 54.29 17.16
CA ILE A 109 12.79 53.60 16.90
C ILE A 109 12.34 52.83 18.14
N LEU A 110 13.25 52.17 18.84
CA LEU A 110 12.94 51.43 20.07
C LEU A 110 12.42 52.37 21.18
N ALA A 111 13.05 53.53 21.35
CA ALA A 111 12.62 54.53 22.33
C ALA A 111 11.23 55.09 22.01
N ASP A 112 10.99 55.50 20.76
CA ASP A 112 9.70 56.05 20.34
C ASP A 112 8.56 55.01 20.42
N THR A 113 8.86 53.75 20.09
CA THR A 113 7.90 52.64 20.21
C THR A 113 7.55 52.38 21.66
N LYS A 114 8.55 52.39 22.56
CA LYS A 114 8.34 52.21 23.98
C LYS A 114 7.45 53.31 24.55
N ASP A 115 7.71 54.56 24.20
CA ASP A 115 6.94 55.70 24.70
C ASP A 115 5.51 55.69 24.14
N ALA A 116 5.33 55.36 22.86
CA ALA A 116 4.02 55.22 22.23
C ALA A 116 3.18 54.08 22.83
N VAL A 117 3.77 52.89 23.03
CA VAL A 117 3.08 51.74 23.62
C VAL A 117 2.66 52.03 25.07
N ASN A 118 3.53 52.66 25.85
CA ASN A 118 3.18 53.04 27.23
C ASN A 118 2.02 54.05 27.27
N ALA A 119 2.01 55.02 26.35
CA ALA A 119 0.89 55.95 26.21
C ALA A 119 -0.40 55.25 25.73
N LEU A 120 -0.31 54.21 24.91
CA LEU A 120 -1.49 53.47 24.40
C LEU A 120 -2.11 52.65 25.52
N ILE A 121 -1.27 51.95 26.28
CA ILE A 121 -1.70 51.19 27.46
C ILE A 121 -2.42 52.12 28.44
N GLN A 122 -1.89 53.32 28.69
CA GLN A 122 -2.58 54.32 29.51
C GLN A 122 -3.91 54.77 28.89
N THR A 123 -3.96 55.02 27.58
CA THR A 123 -5.17 55.50 26.87
C THR A 123 -6.29 54.45 26.84
N TYR A 124 -5.97 53.17 26.61
CA TYR A 124 -6.92 52.06 26.63
C TYR A 124 -7.33 51.67 28.05
N SER A 125 -6.43 51.79 29.04
CA SER A 125 -6.78 51.54 30.45
C SER A 125 -7.75 52.58 31.03
N GLN A 126 -7.79 53.80 30.49
CA GLN A 126 -8.63 54.90 31.00
C GLN A 126 -9.99 55.06 30.29
N ASN A 127 -10.26 54.35 29.18
CA ASN A 127 -11.52 54.43 28.45
C ASN A 127 -12.48 53.28 28.83
N PRO A 128 -13.57 53.52 29.59
CA PRO A 128 -14.45 52.46 30.10
C PRO A 128 -15.36 51.80 29.05
N GLN A 129 -15.47 52.36 27.84
CA GLN A 129 -16.40 51.89 26.79
C GLN A 129 -15.85 50.75 25.91
N LEU A 130 -14.59 50.36 26.07
CA LEU A 130 -13.96 49.26 25.30
C LEU A 130 -13.82 47.94 26.09
N ARG A 131 -14.42 47.84 27.29
CA ARG A 131 -14.62 46.55 27.96
C ARG A 131 -15.75 45.80 27.26
N LEU A 132 -15.39 44.98 26.27
CA LEU A 132 -16.30 43.96 25.74
C LEU A 132 -16.53 42.89 26.82
N SER A 133 -17.80 42.56 26.95
CA SER A 133 -18.50 41.75 27.94
C SER A 133 -18.02 40.32 28.10
N ASP A 134 -18.11 39.82 29.33
CA ASP A 134 -17.95 38.43 29.80
C ASP A 134 -18.91 37.42 29.13
N TYR A 135 -18.84 37.21 27.81
CA TYR A 135 -19.68 36.22 27.13
C TYR A 135 -18.86 35.28 26.23
N GLU A 136 -19.07 33.98 26.44
CA GLU A 136 -18.70 32.81 25.61
C GLU A 136 -17.27 32.25 25.70
N LEU A 137 -16.97 31.56 26.80
CA LEU A 137 -15.89 30.55 26.88
C LEU A 137 -16.36 29.20 27.49
N THR A 138 -17.63 28.83 27.28
CA THR A 138 -18.21 27.59 27.84
C THR A 138 -18.61 26.51 26.84
N GLU A 139 -18.39 26.66 25.52
CA GLU A 139 -18.95 25.70 24.54
C GLU A 139 -17.99 24.80 23.75
N ASN A 140 -16.69 24.72 24.07
CA ASN A 140 -15.76 23.82 23.36
C ASN A 140 -15.16 22.67 24.19
N ARG A 141 -15.84 22.22 25.26
CA ARG A 141 -15.54 20.93 25.94
C ARG A 141 -16.36 19.73 25.39
N GLY A 142 -16.88 19.83 24.17
CA GLY A 142 -17.82 18.86 23.60
C GLY A 142 -17.24 17.79 22.66
N ARG A 143 -15.95 17.81 22.33
CA ARG A 143 -15.36 16.82 21.39
C ARG A 143 -13.95 16.45 21.80
N LEU A 144 -13.85 15.46 22.68
CA LEU A 144 -12.73 14.51 22.86
C LEU A 144 -13.14 13.59 24.04
N GLN A 145 -14.23 12.84 23.84
CA GLN A 145 -14.64 11.77 24.75
C GLN A 145 -13.97 10.50 24.26
N GLY A 146 -12.97 10.01 25.00
CA GLY A 146 -12.29 8.76 24.66
C GLY A 146 -10.86 8.56 25.19
N MET A 147 -10.42 9.28 26.22
CA MET A 147 -9.27 8.88 27.05
C MET A 147 -9.50 9.32 28.49
N PRO A 148 -9.16 8.52 29.51
CA PRO A 148 -9.21 8.97 30.90
C PRO A 148 -8.08 9.99 31.12
N PRO A 149 -8.37 11.23 31.55
CA PRO A 149 -7.33 12.12 32.02
C PRO A 149 -6.94 11.67 33.42
N PHE A 150 -5.70 11.18 33.57
CA PHE A 150 -5.11 10.96 34.89
C PHE A 150 -5.07 12.29 35.63
N ARG A 151 -5.89 12.37 36.69
CA ARG A 151 -5.92 13.48 37.64
C ARG A 151 -4.58 13.51 38.38
N ILE A 152 -3.78 14.55 38.16
CA ILE A 152 -2.84 14.99 39.18
C ILE A 152 -3.70 15.67 40.25
N SER A 153 -3.86 14.99 41.39
CA SER A 153 -4.28 15.61 42.62
C SER A 153 -3.21 16.63 43.01
N VAL A 154 -3.48 17.92 42.74
CA VAL A 154 -2.79 19.04 43.35
C VAL A 154 -3.82 19.72 44.23
N ASP A 155 -3.91 19.26 45.48
CA ASP A 155 -4.35 20.11 46.57
C ASP A 155 -3.24 21.15 46.80
N SER A 156 -3.46 22.36 46.29
CA SER A 156 -2.93 23.57 46.89
C SER A 156 -3.67 24.77 46.33
N SER A 157 -4.39 25.41 47.24
CA SER A 157 -4.95 26.75 47.20
C SER A 157 -4.33 27.73 46.21
N ASP A 158 -5.21 28.32 45.39
CA ASP A 158 -5.24 29.70 44.89
C ASP A 158 -3.94 30.51 45.02
N GLU A 159 -3.23 30.70 43.90
CA GLU A 159 -2.74 32.01 43.42
C GLU A 159 -2.52 31.93 41.89
N ASP A 160 -3.61 31.84 41.13
CA ASP A 160 -3.59 32.10 39.69
C ASP A 160 -3.77 33.60 39.42
N SER A 161 -2.71 34.24 38.95
CA SER A 161 -2.81 35.41 38.07
C SER A 161 -1.63 35.48 37.10
N SER A 162 -1.52 34.47 36.24
CA SER A 162 -0.43 34.27 35.27
C SER A 162 -0.70 34.92 33.90
N LEU A 163 -1.24 36.14 33.86
CA LEU A 163 -1.34 36.95 32.62
C LEU A 163 -0.79 38.38 32.74
N SER A 164 -0.33 38.82 33.92
CA SER A 164 0.24 40.16 34.10
C SER A 164 1.77 40.22 34.00
N SER A 165 2.46 39.07 33.89
CA SER A 165 3.92 39.00 34.03
C SER A 165 4.72 39.08 32.73
N SER A 166 4.10 38.92 31.54
CA SER A 166 4.84 39.02 30.27
C SER A 166 5.36 40.43 29.96
N PHE A 167 4.77 41.49 30.54
CA PHE A 167 5.30 42.86 30.43
C PHE A 167 6.39 43.19 31.47
N GLY A 168 6.48 42.42 32.57
CA GLY A 168 7.51 42.60 33.61
C GLY A 168 8.88 42.04 33.21
N GLN A 169 8.94 41.12 32.24
CA GLN A 169 10.19 40.50 31.77
C GLN A 169 11.06 41.42 30.90
N VAL A 170 10.48 42.43 30.25
CA VAL A 170 11.24 43.38 29.43
C VAL A 170 12.18 44.24 30.29
N GLY A 171 11.83 44.53 31.55
CA GLY A 171 12.68 45.27 32.48
C GLY A 171 13.90 44.49 32.98
N PHE A 172 13.87 43.16 32.94
CA PHE A 172 14.99 42.30 33.36
C PHE A 172 16.02 42.04 32.25
N MET A 173 15.65 42.18 30.97
CA MET A 173 16.57 42.01 29.83
C MET A 173 17.73 43.02 29.80
N PHE A 174 17.59 44.19 30.44
CA PHE A 174 18.56 45.29 30.30
C PHE A 174 19.60 45.39 31.43
N ASN A 175 19.59 44.48 32.42
CA ASN A 175 20.41 44.59 33.65
C ASN A 175 21.37 43.39 33.85
N MET A 176 21.92 42.87 32.76
CA MET A 176 22.70 41.63 32.73
C MET A 176 24.20 41.93 32.67
N SER A 177 24.96 41.52 33.71
CA SER A 177 26.42 41.46 33.68
C SER A 177 26.89 40.01 33.91
N PRO A 178 28.00 39.56 33.29
CA PRO A 178 28.59 38.23 33.51
C PRO A 178 28.90 37.92 34.99
N GLU A 179 29.04 38.95 35.82
CA GLU A 179 29.37 38.88 37.24
C GLU A 179 28.24 38.26 38.07
N LYS A 180 26.97 38.46 37.70
CA LYS A 180 25.82 37.84 38.37
C LYS A 180 25.77 36.32 38.20
N PHE A 181 26.26 35.80 37.06
CA PHE A 181 26.36 34.36 36.84
C PHE A 181 27.48 33.73 37.67
N SER A 182 28.58 34.45 37.92
CA SER A 182 29.62 34.03 38.88
C SER A 182 29.07 34.00 40.30
N GLU A 183 28.32 35.03 40.70
CA GLU A 183 27.69 35.12 42.03
C GLU A 183 26.68 33.97 42.26
N ILE A 184 25.83 33.67 41.27
CA ILE A 184 24.90 32.54 41.34
C ILE A 184 25.64 31.19 41.43
N ALA A 185 26.74 31.02 40.69
CA ALA A 185 27.56 29.81 40.76
C ALA A 185 28.20 29.63 42.15
N GLU A 186 28.73 30.71 42.74
CA GLU A 186 29.29 30.70 44.09
C GLU A 186 28.23 30.48 45.18
N ASP A 187 27.03 31.01 44.99
CA ASP A 187 25.93 30.88 45.94
C ASP A 187 25.19 29.52 45.85
N LEU A 188 25.36 28.78 44.76
CA LEU A 188 24.91 27.40 44.61
C LEU A 188 25.86 26.36 45.25
N ASP A 189 27.06 26.77 45.67
CA ASP A 189 28.07 25.90 46.28
C ASP A 189 27.53 25.18 47.54
N PRO A 190 27.79 23.86 47.72
CA PRO A 190 27.35 23.09 48.89
C PRO A 190 27.72 23.70 50.25
N VAL A 191 28.81 24.47 50.32
CA VAL A 191 29.30 25.11 51.55
C VAL A 191 28.39 26.26 52.00
N LYS A 192 27.54 26.79 51.10
CA LYS A 192 26.63 27.89 51.39
C LYS A 192 25.34 27.42 52.08
N PRO A 193 24.70 28.25 52.91
CA PRO A 193 23.44 27.91 53.56
C PRO A 193 22.30 27.58 52.59
N LEU A 194 21.42 26.62 52.96
CA LEU A 194 20.29 26.14 52.14
C LEU A 194 19.42 27.28 51.56
N ASN A 195 19.11 28.28 52.38
CA ASN A 195 18.33 29.45 52.00
C ASN A 195 19.03 30.34 50.95
N VAL A 196 20.36 30.39 50.94
CA VAL A 196 21.16 31.10 49.91
C VAL A 196 21.11 30.32 48.60
N ARG A 197 21.28 28.99 48.66
CA ARG A 197 21.24 28.09 47.49
C ARG A 197 19.86 28.05 46.84
N ILE A 198 18.78 27.97 47.63
CA ILE A 198 17.38 28.05 47.12
C ILE A 198 17.12 29.41 46.47
N LYS A 199 17.62 30.50 47.06
CA LYS A 199 17.47 31.85 46.50
C LYS A 199 18.22 31.97 45.18
N ALA A 200 19.47 31.49 45.11
CA ALA A 200 20.26 31.47 43.90
C ALA A 200 19.57 30.67 42.77
N LEU A 201 18.98 29.52 43.10
CA LEU A 201 18.24 28.70 42.15
C LEU A 201 16.91 29.34 41.69
N ASN A 202 16.18 30.00 42.58
CA ASN A 202 14.98 30.77 42.21
C ASN A 202 15.34 31.96 41.33
N THR A 203 16.46 32.64 41.61
CA THR A 203 17.00 33.69 40.75
C THR A 203 17.36 33.10 39.40
N LEU A 204 18.03 31.93 39.34
CA LEU A 204 18.32 31.20 38.10
C LEU A 204 17.05 30.79 37.32
N TYR A 205 15.97 30.47 38.02
CA TYR A 205 14.66 30.20 37.42
C TYR A 205 13.98 31.44 36.83
N GLN A 206 14.38 32.67 37.20
CA GLN A 206 13.77 33.89 36.66
C GLN A 206 14.37 34.32 35.31
N PHE A 207 15.45 33.68 34.85
CA PHE A 207 16.13 34.02 33.60
C PHE A 207 15.35 33.58 32.35
N PRO A 208 15.40 34.36 31.24
CA PRO A 208 14.81 33.96 29.97
C PRO A 208 15.55 32.76 29.35
N LEU A 209 14.84 31.97 28.53
CA LEU A 209 15.36 30.81 27.78
C LEU A 209 16.34 31.25 26.68
N SER A 210 17.49 31.82 27.05
CA SER A 210 18.46 32.46 26.14
C SER A 210 19.88 31.90 26.29
N ASP A 211 20.72 32.15 25.29
CA ASP A 211 22.07 31.57 25.07
C ASP A 211 23.16 31.94 26.10
N GLU A 212 22.86 32.71 27.14
CA GLU A 212 23.85 33.28 28.08
C GLU A 212 24.48 32.26 29.06
N LEU A 213 23.91 31.05 29.16
CA LEU A 213 24.49 29.90 29.89
C LEU A 213 25.77 29.33 29.24
N THR A 214 26.20 29.86 28.08
CA THR A 214 27.40 29.44 27.35
C THR A 214 28.67 30.22 27.73
N SER A 215 28.58 31.16 28.67
CA SER A 215 29.72 31.97 29.13
C SER A 215 30.67 31.20 30.07
N LYS A 216 31.86 31.77 30.36
CA LYS A 216 32.98 31.18 31.16
C LYS A 216 32.60 30.64 32.56
N ASN A 217 31.38 30.89 33.05
CA ASN A 217 30.88 30.47 34.36
C ASN A 217 29.96 29.24 34.32
N SER A 218 29.70 28.67 33.13
CA SER A 218 28.81 27.52 32.93
C SER A 218 29.21 26.30 33.76
N GLU A 219 30.51 26.05 33.95
CA GLU A 219 31.02 24.93 34.74
C GLU A 219 30.70 25.08 36.24
N GLY A 220 30.73 26.30 36.78
CA GLY A 220 30.39 26.58 38.18
C GLY A 220 28.89 26.36 38.45
N ILE A 221 28.04 26.84 37.55
CA ILE A 221 26.58 26.60 37.61
C ILE A 221 26.29 25.11 37.47
N ARG A 222 26.96 24.41 36.55
CA ARG A 222 26.80 22.95 36.35
C ARG A 222 27.16 22.17 37.62
N LYS A 223 28.29 22.48 38.27
CA LYS A 223 28.67 21.88 39.57
C LYS A 223 27.65 22.18 40.67
N GLY A 224 27.15 23.42 40.73
CA GLY A 224 26.10 23.81 41.66
C GLY A 224 24.77 23.07 41.42
N LEU A 225 24.39 22.85 40.16
CA LEU A 225 23.19 22.11 39.78
C LEU A 225 23.32 20.61 40.08
N LEU A 226 24.47 19.99 39.82
CA LEU A 226 24.79 18.61 40.23
C LEU A 226 24.66 18.45 41.74
N ALA A 227 25.27 19.36 42.51
CA ALA A 227 25.17 19.36 43.97
C ALA A 227 23.73 19.59 44.46
N ALA A 228 22.97 20.47 43.82
CA ALA A 228 21.57 20.71 44.16
C ALA A 228 20.67 19.50 43.83
N LEU A 229 20.96 18.75 42.76
CA LEU A 229 20.30 17.48 42.46
C LEU A 229 20.67 16.40 43.49
N ALA A 230 21.90 16.37 44.00
CA ALA A 230 22.37 15.40 45.00
C ALA A 230 21.96 15.73 46.44
N ASP A 231 21.32 16.88 46.70
CA ASP A 231 21.04 17.38 48.04
C ASP A 231 19.97 16.56 48.80
N ASP A 232 20.11 16.49 50.13
CA ASP A 232 19.15 15.84 51.01
C ASP A 232 17.86 16.66 51.15
N ASP A 233 17.91 17.99 50.98
CA ASP A 233 16.74 18.87 51.04
C ASP A 233 15.82 18.71 49.81
N GLU A 234 14.55 18.39 50.07
CA GLU A 234 13.57 18.12 49.02
C GLU A 234 13.22 19.37 48.21
N GLN A 235 13.17 20.54 48.86
CA GLN A 235 12.79 21.77 48.17
C GLN A 235 13.87 22.22 47.20
N LEU A 236 15.15 22.07 47.56
CA LEU A 236 16.27 22.39 46.68
C LEU A 236 16.36 21.41 45.50
N ALA A 237 16.27 20.10 45.76
CA ALA A 237 16.34 19.07 44.73
C ALA A 237 15.18 19.16 43.72
N ASP A 238 13.93 19.36 44.19
CA ASP A 238 12.76 19.49 43.31
C ASP A 238 12.79 20.80 42.50
N LYS A 239 13.27 21.90 43.09
CA LYS A 239 13.48 23.15 42.34
C LYS A 239 14.56 22.98 41.26
N SER A 240 15.61 22.21 41.54
CA SER A 240 16.68 21.93 40.58
C SER A 240 16.14 21.09 39.43
N LEU A 241 15.34 20.06 39.74
CA LEU A 241 14.71 19.21 38.73
C LEU A 241 13.71 19.99 37.85
N LYS A 242 12.88 20.87 38.45
CA LYS A 242 11.99 21.78 37.71
C LYS A 242 12.75 22.73 36.79
N PHE A 243 13.91 23.22 37.25
CA PHE A 243 14.79 24.02 36.40
C PHE A 243 15.29 23.22 35.18
N HIS A 244 15.77 21.98 35.37
CA HIS A 244 16.18 21.12 34.23
C HIS A 244 15.04 20.90 33.24
N ALA A 245 13.82 20.60 33.74
CA ALA A 245 12.64 20.42 32.90
C ALA A 245 12.30 21.67 32.07
N ARG A 246 12.33 22.85 32.69
CA ARG A 246 12.13 24.11 31.98
C ARG A 246 13.21 24.37 30.92
N MET A 247 14.46 24.06 31.22
CA MET A 247 15.57 24.33 30.30
C MET A 247 15.60 23.40 29.10
N PHE A 248 14.99 22.22 29.16
CA PHE A 248 14.79 21.37 27.97
C PHE A 248 13.87 22.01 26.92
N MET A 249 13.05 23.00 27.29
CA MET A 249 12.23 23.79 26.38
C MET A 249 12.97 25.00 25.77
N ALA A 250 14.26 25.17 26.06
CA ALA A 250 15.07 26.24 25.47
C ALA A 250 15.32 26.00 23.97
N SER A 251 15.43 27.08 23.20
CA SER A 251 15.69 27.03 21.76
C SER A 251 17.16 26.71 21.41
N SER A 252 18.07 26.71 22.39
CA SER A 252 19.53 26.56 22.20
C SER A 252 20.04 25.12 22.31
N ALA A 253 20.76 24.65 21.28
CA ALA A 253 21.38 23.32 21.26
C ALA A 253 22.44 23.12 22.36
N GLN A 254 23.26 24.14 22.63
CA GLN A 254 24.34 24.06 23.61
C GLN A 254 23.79 23.95 25.03
N VAL A 255 22.81 24.79 25.37
CA VAL A 255 22.17 24.77 26.69
C VAL A 255 21.47 23.44 26.93
N THR A 256 20.69 22.97 25.96
CA THR A 256 19.98 21.69 26.04
C THR A 256 20.96 20.52 26.22
N LYS A 257 22.11 20.53 25.55
CA LYS A 257 23.17 19.50 25.71
C LYS A 257 23.79 19.54 27.10
N GLU A 258 24.15 20.71 27.61
CA GLU A 258 24.76 20.82 28.95
C GLU A 258 23.79 20.39 30.05
N ILE A 259 22.51 20.75 29.95
CA ILE A 259 21.47 20.33 30.90
C ILE A 259 21.22 18.82 30.82
N TYR A 260 21.17 18.25 29.61
CA TYR A 260 21.00 16.81 29.42
C TYR A 260 22.17 16.01 30.02
N THR A 261 23.40 16.38 29.66
CA THR A 261 24.61 15.70 30.14
C THR A 261 24.82 15.90 31.64
N CYS A 262 24.45 17.06 32.20
CA CYS A 262 24.42 17.30 33.65
C CYS A 262 23.47 16.33 34.38
N LEU A 263 22.23 16.17 33.89
CA LEU A 263 21.29 15.22 34.47
C LEU A 263 21.77 13.76 34.34
N ALA A 264 22.31 13.39 33.18
CA ALA A 264 22.82 12.05 32.94
C ALA A 264 24.05 11.73 33.83
N GLU A 265 24.95 12.68 34.03
CA GLU A 265 26.13 12.51 34.89
C GLU A 265 25.76 12.42 36.38
N HIS A 266 24.79 13.22 36.84
CA HIS A 266 24.23 13.07 38.18
C HIS A 266 23.69 11.66 38.40
N LEU A 267 22.97 11.13 37.41
CA LEU A 267 22.47 9.77 37.44
C LEU A 267 23.62 8.76 37.44
N CYS A 268 24.67 8.91 36.62
CA CYS A 268 25.84 8.04 36.66
C CYS A 268 26.47 7.99 38.06
N TYR A 269 26.66 9.17 38.68
CA TYR A 269 27.27 9.30 40.00
C TYR A 269 26.49 8.54 41.08
N CYS A 270 25.16 8.53 41.00
CA CYS A 270 24.28 7.81 41.92
C CYS A 270 24.50 6.28 41.92
N PHE A 271 25.09 5.70 40.85
CA PHE A 271 25.37 4.26 40.75
C PHE A 271 26.86 3.90 40.88
N THR A 272 27.77 4.87 40.73
CA THR A 272 29.20 4.66 40.94
C THR A 272 29.63 4.86 42.40
N ASP A 273 28.95 5.72 43.16
CA ASP A 273 29.30 5.96 44.56
C ASP A 273 28.66 4.91 45.49
N SER A 274 29.48 4.12 46.16
CA SER A 274 29.05 3.05 47.06
C SER A 274 28.21 3.53 48.26
N HIS A 275 28.20 4.83 48.57
CA HIS A 275 27.55 5.37 49.76
C HIS A 275 26.15 5.96 49.54
N ILE A 276 25.73 6.18 48.28
CA ILE A 276 24.55 7.00 47.99
C ILE A 276 23.29 6.15 47.88
N HIS A 277 23.19 5.20 46.95
CA HIS A 277 22.01 4.31 46.81
C HIS A 277 22.42 2.89 46.38
N GLN A 278 22.24 1.90 47.26
CA GLN A 278 22.39 0.48 46.93
C GLN A 278 21.05 -0.22 47.14
N VAL A 279 20.32 -0.47 46.05
CA VAL A 279 19.13 -1.33 46.10
C VAL A 279 19.56 -2.75 45.72
N ASN A 280 19.32 -3.69 46.64
CA ASN A 280 19.50 -5.12 46.39
C ASN A 280 18.26 -5.67 45.69
N MET A 281 18.42 -6.39 44.58
CA MET A 281 17.32 -7.00 43.83
C MET A 281 16.53 -8.00 44.69
N GLU A 282 17.21 -8.77 45.55
CA GLU A 282 16.60 -9.83 46.37
C GLU A 282 15.56 -9.34 47.39
N ASN A 283 15.63 -8.07 47.78
CA ASN A 283 14.73 -7.48 48.79
C ASN A 283 13.49 -6.81 48.17
N GLY A 284 13.35 -6.80 46.84
CA GLY A 284 12.35 -6.01 46.13
C GLY A 284 12.61 -4.50 46.16
N PHE A 285 11.78 -3.73 45.46
CA PHE A 285 11.92 -2.29 45.25
C PHE A 285 10.64 -1.56 45.67
N ASP A 286 10.75 -0.82 46.77
CA ASP A 286 9.69 0.06 47.27
C ASP A 286 9.83 1.47 46.67
N VAL A 287 8.87 1.85 45.83
CA VAL A 287 8.73 3.19 45.22
C VAL A 287 8.46 4.26 46.28
N SER A 288 7.78 3.92 47.37
CA SER A 288 7.40 4.88 48.42
C SER A 288 8.59 5.39 49.22
N THR A 289 9.72 4.67 49.16
CA THR A 289 10.97 5.10 49.78
C THR A 289 11.47 6.39 49.13
N ARG A 290 11.76 7.40 49.97
CA ARG A 290 12.11 8.76 49.53
C ARG A 290 13.27 8.82 48.52
N GLY A 291 14.31 8.01 48.69
CA GLY A 291 15.44 7.93 47.76
C GLY A 291 15.04 7.38 46.39
N ASN A 292 14.24 6.31 46.37
CA ASN A 292 13.75 5.66 45.16
C ASN A 292 12.83 6.56 44.36
N MET A 293 11.88 7.24 45.02
CA MET A 293 11.00 8.22 44.38
C MET A 293 11.78 9.38 43.75
N ARG A 294 12.80 9.91 44.44
CA ARG A 294 13.67 10.97 43.91
C ARG A 294 14.42 10.51 42.66
N LEU A 295 14.97 9.30 42.68
CA LEU A 295 15.70 8.73 41.55
C LEU A 295 14.79 8.47 40.35
N LEU A 296 13.60 7.91 40.57
CA LEU A 296 12.59 7.70 39.52
C LEU A 296 12.11 8.99 38.87
N LYS A 297 11.88 10.06 39.64
CA LYS A 297 11.52 11.39 39.09
C LYS A 297 12.60 11.91 38.11
N ARG A 298 13.88 11.65 38.42
CA ARG A 298 15.02 12.06 37.57
C ARG A 298 15.12 11.22 36.29
N PHE A 299 14.98 9.89 36.39
CA PHE A 299 14.92 9.02 35.21
C PHE A 299 13.71 9.31 34.33
N ARG A 300 12.57 9.65 34.93
CA ARG A 300 11.37 10.07 34.20
C ARG A 300 11.60 11.34 33.40
N LEU A 301 12.18 12.36 34.01
CA LEU A 301 12.52 13.59 33.29
C LEU A 301 13.51 13.34 32.14
N LEU A 302 14.54 12.52 32.39
CA LEU A 302 15.51 12.13 31.35
C LEU A 302 14.81 11.43 30.17
N ASN A 303 13.95 10.46 30.47
CA ASN A 303 13.23 9.68 29.47
C ASN A 303 12.21 10.52 28.68
N GLU A 304 11.47 11.41 29.34
CA GLU A 304 10.55 12.35 28.67
C GLU A 304 11.31 13.19 27.63
N PHE A 305 12.49 13.70 27.98
CA PHE A 305 13.31 14.41 27.00
C PHE A 305 13.86 13.48 25.90
N GLN A 306 14.30 12.25 26.22
CA GLN A 306 14.71 11.27 25.21
C GLN A 306 13.60 10.96 24.18
N HIS A 307 12.33 11.09 24.58
CA HIS A 307 11.19 10.96 23.68
C HIS A 307 11.02 12.14 22.72
N GLU A 308 11.31 13.35 23.18
CA GLU A 308 11.15 14.59 22.42
C GLU A 308 12.37 14.93 21.56
N VAL A 309 13.57 14.52 22.02
CA VAL A 309 14.85 14.93 21.44
C VAL A 309 14.98 14.58 19.94
N SER A 310 14.28 13.53 19.50
CA SER A 310 14.21 13.13 18.08
C SER A 310 13.64 14.21 17.15
N SER A 311 12.85 15.15 17.66
CA SER A 311 12.37 16.31 16.91
C SER A 311 13.45 17.39 16.69
N PHE A 312 14.53 17.35 17.47
CA PHE A 312 15.64 18.32 17.42
C PHE A 312 16.83 17.84 16.58
N TRP A 313 16.94 16.54 16.29
CA TRP A 313 18.09 15.94 15.56
C TRP A 313 18.46 16.65 14.24
N ILE A 314 17.46 17.10 13.49
CA ILE A 314 17.67 17.77 12.18
C ILE A 314 17.87 19.28 12.37
N ARG A 315 17.36 19.85 13.47
CA ARG A 315 17.43 21.29 13.76
C ARG A 315 18.75 21.70 14.38
N TYR A 316 19.39 20.79 15.11
CA TYR A 316 20.64 21.03 15.84
C TYR A 316 21.86 20.42 15.15
N PRO A 317 23.08 20.91 15.44
CA PRO A 317 24.32 20.38 14.85
C PRO A 317 24.61 18.92 15.22
N GLU A 318 25.41 18.22 14.41
CA GLU A 318 25.71 16.79 14.60
C GLU A 318 26.37 16.45 15.95
N TRP A 319 27.25 17.32 16.46
CA TRP A 319 27.89 17.11 17.76
C TRP A 319 26.89 17.03 18.93
N PHE A 320 25.70 17.64 18.79
CA PHE A 320 24.63 17.58 19.79
C PHE A 320 24.12 16.15 19.92
N LEU A 321 23.79 15.53 18.78
CA LEU A 321 23.36 14.14 18.71
C LEU A 321 24.43 13.21 19.29
N GLU A 322 25.69 13.35 18.85
CA GLU A 322 26.78 12.51 19.35
C GLU A 322 26.93 12.64 20.89
N SER A 323 26.90 13.87 21.42
CA SER A 323 27.04 14.11 22.86
C SER A 323 25.89 13.52 23.68
N VAL A 324 24.64 13.68 23.21
CA VAL A 324 23.46 13.15 23.90
C VAL A 324 23.50 11.63 23.91
N LEU A 325 23.76 10.99 22.76
CA LEU A 325 23.85 9.53 22.66
C LEU A 325 25.00 8.99 23.50
N GLU A 326 26.22 9.54 23.38
CA GLU A 326 27.38 9.13 24.17
C GLU A 326 27.08 9.20 25.67
N SER A 327 26.50 10.32 26.13
CA SER A 327 26.11 10.49 27.53
C SER A 327 25.06 9.47 27.98
N THR A 328 24.09 9.12 27.14
CA THR A 328 23.11 8.07 27.44
C THR A 328 23.76 6.70 27.53
N PHE A 329 24.54 6.29 26.53
CA PHE A 329 25.15 4.96 26.49
C PHE A 329 26.18 4.76 27.62
N ASN A 330 26.90 5.83 28.01
CA ASN A 330 27.76 5.83 29.19
C ASN A 330 26.97 5.60 30.49
N LEU A 331 25.84 6.30 30.67
CA LEU A 331 24.94 6.08 31.81
C LEU A 331 24.45 4.63 31.87
N LEU A 332 23.94 4.11 30.75
CA LEU A 332 23.41 2.74 30.71
C LEU A 332 24.48 1.68 30.98
N SER A 333 25.74 1.94 30.60
CA SER A 333 26.88 1.03 30.78
C SER A 333 27.48 1.05 32.18
N THR A 334 27.00 1.93 33.05
CA THR A 334 27.53 2.09 34.40
C THR A 334 27.12 0.88 35.24
N SER A 335 28.11 0.06 35.63
CA SER A 335 27.92 -1.06 36.54
C SER A 335 28.38 -0.66 37.95
N PRO A 336 27.61 -0.99 39.01
CA PRO A 336 28.05 -0.75 40.38
C PRO A 336 29.26 -1.66 40.68
N ASP A 337 30.43 -1.07 40.94
CA ASP A 337 31.74 -1.74 41.08
C ASP A 337 31.67 -3.13 41.74
N GLY A 338 32.04 -4.15 40.96
CA GLY A 338 32.34 -5.51 41.42
C GLY A 338 33.83 -5.66 41.71
N GLY A 339 34.20 -5.64 42.99
CA GLY A 339 35.48 -6.23 43.42
C GLY A 339 35.46 -7.74 43.14
N ARG A 340 36.48 -8.26 42.46
CA ARG A 340 36.63 -9.64 41.94
C ARG A 340 36.55 -10.81 42.97
N PHE A 341 36.07 -10.58 44.19
CA PHE A 341 35.93 -11.60 45.23
C PHE A 341 34.73 -11.30 46.15
N ALA A 342 33.50 -11.44 45.63
CA ALA A 342 32.31 -11.61 46.46
C ALA A 342 31.24 -12.38 45.65
N PRO A 343 30.46 -13.30 46.26
CA PRO A 343 29.33 -13.93 45.58
C PRO A 343 28.33 -12.84 45.17
N ALA A 344 27.85 -12.92 43.93
CA ALA A 344 27.05 -11.91 43.26
C ALA A 344 25.76 -11.54 44.02
N MET A 345 25.78 -10.42 44.76
CA MET A 345 24.55 -9.70 45.07
C MET A 345 24.17 -8.88 43.82
N GLN A 346 23.10 -9.26 43.13
CA GLN A 346 22.57 -8.52 41.98
C GLN A 346 22.04 -7.14 42.46
N ARG A 347 22.77 -6.08 42.12
CA ARG A 347 22.36 -4.69 42.38
C ARG A 347 21.61 -4.14 41.17
N MET A 348 20.62 -3.28 41.41
CA MET A 348 19.93 -2.58 40.32
C MET A 348 20.88 -1.64 39.56
N THR A 349 20.78 -1.65 38.23
CA THR A 349 21.55 -0.78 37.32
C THR A 349 20.68 0.38 36.80
N PRO A 350 21.26 1.42 36.17
CA PRO A 350 20.49 2.50 35.53
C PRO A 350 19.42 2.01 34.54
N LEU A 351 19.71 0.91 33.84
CA LEU A 351 18.76 0.29 32.91
C LEU A 351 17.51 -0.27 33.61
N HIS A 352 17.60 -0.74 34.86
CA HIS A 352 16.43 -1.21 35.61
C HIS A 352 15.47 -0.05 35.91
N PHE A 353 16.01 1.11 36.28
CA PHE A 353 15.22 2.32 36.51
C PHE A 353 14.60 2.87 35.21
N LEU A 354 15.34 2.82 34.11
CA LEU A 354 14.80 3.21 32.80
C LEU A 354 13.71 2.23 32.33
N ALA A 355 13.87 0.93 32.58
CA ALA A 355 12.85 -0.08 32.28
C ALA A 355 11.59 0.10 33.13
N LEU A 356 11.69 0.50 34.39
CA LEU A 356 10.53 0.86 35.23
C LEU A 356 9.74 2.07 34.67
N VAL A 357 10.44 3.04 34.07
CA VAL A 357 9.82 4.26 33.52
C VAL A 357 9.29 4.07 32.10
N ASP A 358 10.00 3.31 31.26
CA ASP A 358 9.63 3.00 29.87
C ASP A 358 9.87 1.51 29.59
N PRO A 359 8.97 0.62 30.05
CA PRO A 359 9.15 -0.83 29.91
C PRO A 359 9.35 -1.30 28.46
N LYS A 360 8.75 -0.63 27.47
CA LYS A 360 8.82 -1.02 26.06
C LYS A 360 9.95 -0.33 25.28
N ALA A 361 10.86 0.35 25.97
CA ALA A 361 11.98 1.08 25.36
C ALA A 361 11.54 1.98 24.20
N THR A 362 10.40 2.67 24.35
CA THR A 362 9.80 3.45 23.28
C THR A 362 10.67 4.65 22.87
N TRP A 363 11.50 5.17 23.79
CA TRP A 363 12.52 6.19 23.49
C TRP A 363 13.50 5.69 22.41
N PHE A 364 13.99 4.47 22.55
CA PHE A 364 14.97 3.88 21.64
C PHE A 364 14.36 3.60 20.26
N LYS A 365 13.08 3.19 20.22
CA LYS A 365 12.32 3.07 18.97
C LYS A 365 12.33 4.37 18.17
N LYS A 366 12.11 5.52 18.83
CA LYS A 366 12.15 6.84 18.16
C LYS A 366 13.54 7.17 17.65
N TRP A 367 14.58 6.90 18.44
CA TRP A 367 15.97 7.17 18.04
C TRP A 367 16.42 6.31 16.85
N MET A 368 15.89 5.10 16.73
CA MET A 368 16.22 4.15 15.67
C MET A 368 15.45 4.37 14.35
N HIS A 369 14.43 5.25 14.36
CA HIS A 369 13.58 5.52 13.20
C HIS A 369 14.34 6.20 12.04
N GLY A 370 15.09 7.27 12.33
CA GLY A 370 15.87 8.01 11.34
C GLY A 370 17.24 7.38 11.07
N ASN A 371 17.68 7.32 9.80
CA ASN A 371 19.00 6.77 9.46
C ASN A 371 20.16 7.55 10.11
N TYR A 372 20.00 8.88 10.22
CA TYR A 372 20.97 9.80 10.82
C TYR A 372 21.27 9.45 12.28
N SER A 373 20.25 9.43 13.15
CA SER A 373 20.39 9.08 14.56
C SER A 373 20.76 7.61 14.79
N ARG A 374 20.19 6.69 14.00
CA ARG A 374 20.49 5.26 14.09
C ARG A 374 21.96 4.95 13.88
N THR A 375 22.62 5.61 12.93
CA THR A 375 24.03 5.36 12.61
C THR A 375 24.94 5.65 13.81
N VAL A 376 24.69 6.76 14.51
CA VAL A 376 25.40 7.14 15.73
C VAL A 376 25.06 6.16 16.87
N ALA A 377 23.79 5.78 17.04
CA ALA A 377 23.39 4.80 18.06
C ALA A 377 24.09 3.44 17.86
N MET A 378 24.26 2.97 16.62
CA MET A 378 24.99 1.72 16.33
C MET A 378 26.50 1.85 16.65
N LYS A 379 27.08 3.03 16.38
CA LYS A 379 28.49 3.33 16.72
C LYS A 379 28.71 3.27 18.23
N GLU A 380 27.82 3.86 19.02
CA GLU A 380 27.89 3.82 20.48
C GLU A 380 27.64 2.40 21.04
N LEU A 381 26.65 1.66 20.53
CA LEU A 381 26.44 0.25 20.92
C LEU A 381 27.69 -0.62 20.67
N LYS A 382 28.44 -0.35 19.59
CA LYS A 382 29.69 -1.06 19.30
C LYS A 382 30.81 -0.75 20.29
N LYS A 383 30.81 0.45 20.89
CA LYS A 383 31.76 0.83 21.96
C LYS A 383 31.39 0.20 23.30
N HIS A 384 30.10 -0.10 23.53
CA HIS A 384 29.57 -0.63 24.77
C HIS A 384 28.96 -2.04 24.59
N PRO A 385 29.78 -3.09 24.31
CA PRO A 385 29.29 -4.43 23.99
C PRO A 385 28.59 -5.12 25.17
N SER A 386 28.85 -4.71 26.42
CA SER A 386 28.20 -5.24 27.61
C SER A 386 26.69 -5.03 27.59
N LEU A 387 26.20 -3.88 27.11
CA LEU A 387 24.77 -3.59 27.04
C LEU A 387 24.01 -4.60 26.16
N LEU A 388 24.60 -4.94 25.02
CA LEU A 388 24.03 -5.94 24.12
C LEU A 388 24.15 -7.34 24.72
N ALA A 389 25.28 -7.68 25.35
CA ALA A 389 25.47 -8.97 26.01
C ALA A 389 24.48 -9.18 27.16
N ASP A 390 24.26 -8.16 27.98
CA ASP A 390 23.30 -8.17 29.08
C ASP A 390 21.88 -8.36 28.52
N ALA A 391 21.43 -7.55 27.58
CA ALA A 391 20.10 -7.69 26.98
C ALA A 391 19.85 -9.09 26.39
N VAL A 392 20.85 -9.66 25.69
CA VAL A 392 20.77 -11.03 25.16
C VAL A 392 20.72 -12.06 26.29
N SER A 393 21.55 -11.92 27.33
CA SER A 393 21.56 -12.85 28.47
C SER A 393 20.19 -12.91 29.15
N HIS A 394 19.57 -11.77 29.44
CA HIS A 394 18.26 -11.73 30.10
C HIS A 394 17.17 -12.45 29.29
N CYS A 395 17.15 -12.28 27.96
CA CYS A 395 16.22 -13.03 27.11
C CYS A 395 16.51 -14.54 27.09
N MET A 396 17.79 -14.94 27.10
CA MET A 396 18.18 -16.35 27.13
C MET A 396 17.88 -17.03 28.46
N ASP A 397 18.12 -16.33 29.57
CA ASP A 397 17.88 -16.82 30.93
C ASP A 397 16.39 -16.93 31.21
N PHE A 398 15.59 -15.94 30.81
CA PHE A 398 14.13 -16.02 30.89
C PHE A 398 13.57 -17.20 30.08
N SER A 399 14.11 -17.48 28.88
CA SER A 399 13.72 -18.65 28.08
C SER A 399 13.95 -19.98 28.80
N ARG A 400 14.98 -20.07 29.66
CA ARG A 400 15.31 -21.27 30.44
C ARG A 400 14.40 -21.44 31.67
N THR A 401 14.04 -20.34 32.33
CA THR A 401 13.25 -20.34 33.58
C THR A 401 11.73 -20.25 33.34
N CYS A 402 11.28 -19.89 32.14
CA CYS A 402 9.86 -19.70 31.81
C CYS A 402 8.98 -20.94 32.10
N LYS A 403 9.51 -22.16 31.99
CA LYS A 403 8.75 -23.39 32.29
C LYS A 403 8.47 -23.58 33.78
N THR A 404 9.38 -23.13 34.64
CA THR A 404 9.24 -23.22 36.11
C THR A 404 8.32 -22.14 36.69
N LEU A 405 7.99 -21.11 35.92
CA LEU A 405 7.10 -20.01 36.31
C LEU A 405 5.61 -20.35 36.20
N GLN A 406 5.25 -21.55 35.69
CA GLN A 406 3.87 -22.04 35.63
C GLN A 406 3.22 -22.28 37.01
N SER A 407 4.00 -22.25 38.10
CA SER A 407 3.53 -22.59 39.46
C SER A 407 3.43 -21.39 40.43
N LEU A 408 3.70 -20.16 39.98
CA LEU A 408 3.73 -18.98 40.84
C LEU A 408 2.74 -17.94 40.32
N ASP A 409 1.94 -17.36 41.21
CA ASP A 409 1.03 -16.23 41.01
C ASP A 409 1.82 -14.94 40.66
N MET A 410 2.57 -14.98 39.56
CA MET A 410 3.51 -13.97 39.08
C MET A 410 2.84 -12.78 38.38
N PHE A 411 1.52 -12.81 38.20
CA PHE A 411 0.80 -11.87 37.35
C PHE A 411 -0.04 -10.85 38.12
N GLU A 412 0.13 -10.74 39.44
CA GLU A 412 -0.37 -9.59 40.20
C GLU A 412 0.50 -8.34 39.97
N LEU A 413 0.50 -7.83 38.74
CA LEU A 413 0.74 -6.40 38.53
C LEU A 413 -0.50 -5.63 39.03
N ASN A 414 -0.65 -5.64 40.35
CA ASN A 414 -1.22 -4.58 41.19
C ASN A 414 -2.73 -4.25 41.04
N GLU A 415 -3.64 -5.22 41.26
CA GLU A 415 -5.04 -4.91 41.61
C GLU A 415 -5.59 -5.56 42.88
N GLN A 416 -5.04 -6.68 43.39
CA GLN A 416 -5.55 -7.27 44.64
C GLN A 416 -5.17 -6.47 45.92
N CYS A 417 -4.28 -5.48 45.80
CA CYS A 417 -3.98 -4.51 46.85
C CYS A 417 -4.81 -3.22 46.77
N ARG A 418 -5.96 -3.20 46.08
CA ARG A 418 -6.83 -2.01 46.04
C ARG A 418 -7.77 -1.85 47.23
N ASP A 419 -7.90 -2.84 48.11
CA ASP A 419 -8.68 -2.68 49.33
C ASP A 419 -7.91 -2.02 50.49
N ASN A 420 -6.59 -1.83 50.34
CA ASN A 420 -5.75 -1.04 51.25
C ASN A 420 -4.90 -0.05 50.45
N GLU A 421 -5.14 1.25 50.58
CA GLU A 421 -4.48 2.35 49.83
C GLU A 421 -2.94 2.46 50.00
N SER A 422 -2.27 1.52 50.68
CA SER A 422 -0.83 1.56 50.99
C SER A 422 0.08 0.57 50.25
N ASP A 423 -0.44 -0.47 49.58
CA ASP A 423 0.40 -1.55 49.01
C ASP A 423 0.75 -1.41 47.51
N GLY A 424 0.27 -0.38 46.81
CA GLY A 424 0.50 -0.20 45.37
C GLY A 424 1.91 0.26 44.93
N LEU A 425 2.91 0.29 45.83
CA LEU A 425 4.21 0.94 45.62
C LEU A 425 5.40 -0.02 45.70
N PHE A 426 5.21 -1.34 45.75
CA PHE A 426 6.30 -2.31 45.90
C PHE A 426 6.41 -3.25 44.69
N TYR A 427 7.62 -3.39 44.14
CA TYR A 427 7.96 -4.35 43.08
C TYR A 427 8.79 -5.49 43.66
N THR A 428 8.45 -6.73 43.38
CA THR A 428 9.27 -7.88 43.77
C THR A 428 10.52 -8.02 42.88
N SER A 429 11.51 -8.82 43.29
CA SER A 429 12.68 -9.15 42.44
C SER A 429 12.24 -9.71 41.08
N GLN A 430 11.18 -10.50 41.09
CA GLN A 430 10.59 -11.14 39.92
C GLN A 430 9.93 -10.13 38.96
N ASP A 431 9.22 -9.12 39.50
CA ASP A 431 8.65 -8.04 38.69
C ASP A 431 9.73 -7.20 38.00
N LEU A 432 10.82 -6.91 38.71
CA LEU A 432 11.95 -6.15 38.20
C LEU A 432 12.67 -6.90 37.07
N GLU A 433 12.93 -8.20 37.28
CA GLU A 433 13.52 -9.07 36.25
C GLU A 433 12.62 -9.15 35.01
N TYR A 434 11.30 -9.23 35.20
CA TYR A 434 10.35 -9.28 34.09
C TYR A 434 10.30 -7.97 33.29
N ILE A 435 10.17 -6.83 33.97
CA ILE A 435 10.16 -5.50 33.33
C ILE A 435 11.47 -5.27 32.56
N TYR A 436 12.59 -5.72 33.12
CA TYR A 436 13.88 -5.61 32.45
C TYR A 436 14.00 -6.54 31.24
N PHE A 437 13.43 -7.75 31.30
CA PHE A 437 13.26 -8.63 30.14
C PHE A 437 12.44 -7.95 29.03
N VAL A 438 11.28 -7.35 29.36
CA VAL A 438 10.42 -6.66 28.37
C VAL A 438 11.20 -5.53 27.68
N HIS A 439 11.93 -4.72 28.46
CA HIS A 439 12.76 -3.65 27.92
C HIS A 439 13.86 -4.17 27.00
N SER A 440 14.56 -5.22 27.43
CA SER A 440 15.62 -5.88 26.65
C SER A 440 15.09 -6.47 25.34
N LEU A 441 13.93 -7.13 25.37
CA LEU A 441 13.25 -7.67 24.19
C LEU A 441 12.93 -6.56 23.17
N CYS A 442 12.36 -5.44 23.62
CA CYS A 442 12.04 -4.32 22.75
C CYS A 442 13.28 -3.65 22.14
N LEU A 443 14.36 -3.51 22.91
CA LEU A 443 15.66 -3.02 22.40
C LEU A 443 16.22 -3.95 21.33
N LEU A 444 16.30 -5.25 21.60
CA LEU A 444 16.81 -6.26 20.67
C LEU A 444 15.98 -6.32 19.38
N GLY A 445 14.65 -6.25 19.49
CA GLY A 445 13.76 -6.15 18.34
C GLY A 445 14.14 -4.99 17.41
N ARG A 446 14.41 -3.81 17.96
CA ARG A 446 14.86 -2.64 17.17
C ARG A 446 16.25 -2.81 16.57
N ILE A 447 17.18 -3.47 17.27
CA ILE A 447 18.53 -3.73 16.78
C ILE A 447 18.49 -4.69 15.58
N LEU A 448 17.73 -5.79 15.68
CA LEU A 448 17.63 -6.81 14.64
C LEU A 448 16.95 -6.30 13.35
N LEU A 449 16.12 -5.26 13.45
CA LEU A 449 15.48 -4.65 12.27
C LEU A 449 16.46 -4.00 11.29
N TYR A 450 17.69 -3.67 11.71
CA TYR A 450 18.64 -2.95 10.86
C TYR A 450 19.95 -3.71 10.67
N SER A 451 20.55 -3.58 9.48
CA SER A 451 21.77 -4.30 9.09
C SER A 451 22.96 -4.01 10.02
N GLY A 452 23.12 -2.75 10.45
CA GLY A 452 24.15 -2.36 11.40
C GLY A 452 24.03 -3.04 12.76
N GLY A 453 22.80 -3.30 13.22
CA GLY A 453 22.54 -4.02 14.46
C GLY A 453 22.78 -5.53 14.34
N ARG A 454 22.36 -6.13 13.22
CA ARG A 454 22.63 -7.55 12.94
C ARG A 454 24.12 -7.86 12.81
N ALA A 455 24.91 -6.92 12.31
CA ALA A 455 26.37 -7.03 12.24
C ALA A 455 27.07 -7.07 13.62
N LEU A 456 26.36 -6.79 14.71
CA LEU A 456 26.89 -6.94 16.08
C LEU A 456 26.86 -8.40 16.58
N PHE A 457 26.18 -9.30 15.86
CA PHE A 457 26.14 -10.72 16.18
C PHE A 457 27.23 -11.51 15.43
N PRO A 458 27.75 -12.62 16.01
CA PRO A 458 27.33 -13.24 17.26
C PRO A 458 27.89 -12.55 18.51
N VAL A 459 27.10 -12.57 19.60
CA VAL A 459 27.42 -11.89 20.87
C VAL A 459 28.11 -12.85 21.83
N VAL A 460 29.11 -12.37 22.56
CA VAL A 460 29.85 -13.15 23.57
C VAL A 460 29.27 -12.83 24.95
N ILE A 461 28.75 -13.84 25.65
CA ILE A 461 28.21 -13.69 27.01
C ILE A 461 29.29 -14.16 28.00
N PRO A 462 29.63 -13.39 29.06
CA PRO A 462 30.74 -13.69 29.98
C PRO A 462 30.67 -15.05 30.70
N ASP A 463 29.48 -15.68 30.75
CA ASP A 463 29.23 -16.95 31.46
C ASP A 463 28.88 -18.13 30.53
N MET A 464 28.90 -17.95 29.21
CA MET A 464 28.70 -19.04 28.23
C MET A 464 29.96 -19.24 27.38
N GLU A 465 30.39 -20.51 27.22
CA GLU A 465 31.55 -20.85 26.37
C GLU A 465 31.29 -20.60 24.87
N GLU A 466 30.02 -20.60 24.44
CA GLU A 466 29.61 -20.44 23.05
C GLU A 466 29.06 -19.03 22.75
N LYS A 467 29.35 -18.52 21.55
CA LYS A 467 28.83 -17.22 21.08
C LYS A 467 27.37 -17.39 20.63
N VAL A 468 26.48 -16.50 21.07
CA VAL A 468 25.06 -16.55 20.72
C VAL A 468 24.83 -15.90 19.36
N ALA A 469 24.38 -16.67 18.38
CA ALA A 469 23.96 -16.16 17.08
C ALA A 469 22.51 -15.66 17.10
N ILE A 470 22.10 -14.94 16.05
CA ILE A 470 20.73 -14.44 15.90
C ILE A 470 19.71 -15.60 15.92
N SER A 471 20.06 -16.73 15.29
CA SER A 471 19.20 -17.93 15.27
C SER A 471 18.95 -18.50 16.66
N ASP A 472 19.97 -18.48 17.53
CA ASP A 472 19.87 -19.05 18.87
C ASP A 472 18.98 -18.18 19.77
N LEU A 473 19.14 -16.86 19.67
CA LEU A 473 18.29 -15.88 20.34
C LEU A 473 16.84 -16.00 19.88
N LEU A 474 16.58 -16.00 18.56
CA LEU A 474 15.21 -16.09 18.04
C LEU A 474 14.55 -17.43 18.37
N ALA A 475 15.28 -18.54 18.36
CA ALA A 475 14.77 -19.83 18.81
C ALA A 475 14.40 -19.79 20.31
N ALA A 476 15.21 -19.12 21.15
CA ALA A 476 14.89 -18.93 22.57
C ALA A 476 13.64 -18.06 22.78
N LEU A 477 13.47 -17.00 22.00
CA LEU A 477 12.27 -16.16 22.02
C LEU A 477 11.02 -16.92 21.56
N ILE A 478 11.12 -17.72 20.49
CA ILE A 478 10.03 -18.58 20.05
C ILE A 478 9.65 -19.59 21.14
N ARG A 479 10.61 -20.15 21.87
CA ARG A 479 10.30 -20.99 23.04
C ARG A 479 9.51 -20.25 24.12
N ILE A 480 9.82 -18.97 24.38
CA ILE A 480 9.04 -18.13 25.32
C ILE A 480 7.61 -17.96 24.79
N MET A 481 7.47 -17.62 23.51
CA MET A 481 6.15 -17.48 22.87
C MET A 481 5.33 -18.77 22.91
N CYS A 482 6.00 -19.94 22.79
CA CYS A 482 5.36 -21.24 22.80
C CYS A 482 5.23 -21.88 24.19
N THR A 483 5.57 -21.15 25.26
CA THR A 483 5.33 -21.63 26.63
C THR A 483 3.94 -21.20 27.07
N SER A 484 3.08 -22.17 27.39
CA SER A 484 1.73 -21.92 27.87
C SER A 484 1.76 -21.25 29.24
N LEU A 485 1.39 -19.96 29.28
CA LEU A 485 1.21 -19.16 30.50
C LEU A 485 -0.30 -18.93 30.72
N PRO A 486 -0.79 -18.90 31.99
CA PRO A 486 -2.21 -18.71 32.26
C PRO A 486 -2.66 -17.30 31.86
N THR A 487 -3.64 -17.21 30.96
CA THR A 487 -4.40 -15.97 30.71
C THR A 487 -5.59 -15.93 31.66
N SER A 488 -5.55 -15.17 32.77
CA SER A 488 -6.79 -14.80 33.44
C SER A 488 -7.52 -13.75 32.59
N SER A 489 -8.84 -13.80 32.61
CA SER A 489 -9.77 -13.02 31.79
C SER A 489 -9.78 -11.50 32.05
N GLU A 490 -8.93 -10.98 32.94
CA GLU A 490 -8.89 -9.57 33.34
C GLU A 490 -7.52 -8.88 33.14
N TYR A 491 -6.53 -9.57 32.54
CA TYR A 491 -5.17 -9.01 32.40
C TYR A 491 -4.97 -8.10 31.17
N ASN A 492 -4.09 -7.10 31.32
CA ASN A 492 -3.56 -6.29 30.22
C ASN A 492 -2.80 -7.18 29.22
N GLU A 493 -3.43 -7.51 28.09
CA GLU A 493 -2.82 -8.22 26.94
C GLU A 493 -1.48 -7.59 26.50
N GLU A 494 -1.32 -6.30 26.78
CA GLU A 494 -0.19 -5.46 26.38
C GLU A 494 1.19 -5.93 26.89
N PHE A 495 1.25 -6.64 28.02
CA PHE A 495 2.49 -7.08 28.66
C PHE A 495 2.66 -8.60 28.69
N HIS A 496 1.84 -9.37 27.96
CA HIS A 496 2.00 -10.82 27.91
C HIS A 496 3.28 -11.18 27.13
N PRO A 497 4.19 -12.04 27.65
CA PRO A 497 5.50 -12.27 27.04
C PRO A 497 5.39 -12.91 25.66
N GLY A 498 4.42 -13.80 25.47
CA GLY A 498 4.15 -14.39 24.15
C GLY A 498 3.63 -13.37 23.13
N VAL A 499 2.84 -12.38 23.56
CA VAL A 499 2.32 -11.33 22.66
C VAL A 499 3.45 -10.38 22.29
N LEU A 500 4.28 -9.97 23.25
CA LEU A 500 5.46 -9.13 23.01
C LEU A 500 6.45 -9.77 22.03
N VAL A 501 6.73 -11.06 22.19
CA VAL A 501 7.58 -11.79 21.22
C VAL A 501 6.90 -11.89 19.86
N CYS A 502 5.60 -12.20 19.81
CA CYS A 502 4.84 -12.26 18.56
C CYS A 502 4.92 -10.92 17.80
N ASP A 503 4.68 -9.80 18.48
CA ASP A 503 4.76 -8.45 17.90
C ASP A 503 6.18 -8.13 17.38
N MET A 504 7.22 -8.50 18.14
CA MET A 504 8.61 -8.35 17.70
C MET A 504 8.89 -9.15 16.42
N LEU A 505 8.48 -10.42 16.38
CA LEU A 505 8.67 -11.28 15.20
C LEU A 505 7.88 -10.76 14.00
N LYS A 506 6.66 -10.24 14.20
CA LYS A 506 5.84 -9.61 13.16
C LYS A 506 6.51 -8.35 12.60
N GLU A 507 7.08 -7.50 13.45
CA GLU A 507 7.83 -6.32 13.00
C GLU A 507 9.05 -6.71 12.14
N ILE A 508 9.78 -7.77 12.53
CA ILE A 508 10.92 -8.29 11.75
C ILE A 508 10.44 -8.89 10.41
N ALA A 509 9.36 -9.67 10.43
CA ALA A 509 8.78 -10.32 9.24
C ALA A 509 8.31 -9.32 8.18
N CYS A 510 7.77 -8.16 8.61
CA CYS A 510 7.33 -7.08 7.72
C CYS A 510 8.48 -6.39 6.95
N CYS A 511 9.74 -6.55 7.36
CA CYS A 511 10.89 -5.94 6.69
C CYS A 511 11.66 -6.99 5.87
N THR A 512 11.63 -6.91 4.54
CA THR A 512 12.19 -7.93 3.62
C THR A 512 13.63 -8.36 3.94
N ASN A 513 14.55 -7.41 4.14
CA ASN A 513 15.96 -7.72 4.42
C ASN A 513 16.15 -8.37 5.79
N SER A 514 15.45 -7.87 6.80
CA SER A 514 15.52 -8.38 8.19
C SER A 514 14.88 -9.75 8.30
N CYS A 515 13.73 -9.96 7.66
CA CYS A 515 13.06 -11.25 7.53
C CYS A 515 13.99 -12.30 6.91
N LYS A 516 14.65 -11.97 5.78
CA LYS A 516 15.59 -12.88 5.09
C LYS A 516 16.76 -13.32 5.97
N GLU A 517 17.38 -12.39 6.69
CA GLU A 517 18.58 -12.68 7.49
C GLU A 517 18.24 -13.33 8.86
N CYS A 518 17.06 -13.02 9.43
CA CYS A 518 16.66 -13.45 10.77
C CYS A 518 15.71 -14.66 10.76
N LEU A 519 14.59 -14.57 10.02
CA LEU A 519 13.46 -15.50 10.13
C LEU A 519 13.43 -16.56 9.02
N CYS A 520 14.00 -16.27 7.85
CA CYS A 520 14.10 -17.22 6.74
C CYS A 520 15.24 -18.22 6.95
N LYS A 521 15.16 -18.98 8.05
CA LYS A 521 16.10 -20.01 8.46
C LYS A 521 15.34 -21.27 8.83
N ASP A 522 15.83 -22.43 8.39
CA ASP A 522 15.12 -23.69 8.60
C ASP A 522 14.90 -23.96 10.10
N THR A 523 15.92 -23.69 10.92
CA THR A 523 15.88 -23.82 12.40
C THR A 523 14.75 -23.00 13.04
N ILE A 524 14.52 -21.78 12.56
CA ILE A 524 13.49 -20.88 13.05
C ILE A 524 12.10 -21.36 12.62
N THR A 525 11.94 -21.74 11.36
CA THR A 525 10.66 -22.28 10.88
C THR A 525 10.27 -23.59 11.55
N THR A 526 11.23 -24.49 11.79
CA THR A 526 10.98 -25.72 12.55
C THR A 526 10.60 -25.42 13.98
N SER A 527 11.22 -24.42 14.62
CA SER A 527 10.86 -23.99 15.98
C SER A 527 9.43 -23.44 16.05
N LEU A 528 9.01 -22.61 15.08
CA LEU A 528 7.64 -22.09 14.99
C LEU A 528 6.60 -23.19 14.75
N LEU A 529 6.95 -24.22 13.97
CA LEU A 529 6.03 -25.32 13.65
C LEU A 529 6.01 -26.43 14.70
N SER A 530 6.92 -26.44 15.67
CA SER A 530 6.99 -27.47 16.71
C SER A 530 5.66 -27.68 17.47
N PRO A 531 4.93 -26.62 17.90
CA PRO A 531 3.64 -26.80 18.56
C PRO A 531 2.57 -27.41 17.62
N VAL A 532 2.60 -27.03 16.34
CA VAL A 532 1.67 -27.54 15.31
C VAL A 532 1.93 -29.03 15.07
N GLN A 533 3.19 -29.43 14.99
CA GLN A 533 3.60 -30.82 14.81
C GLN A 533 3.22 -31.67 16.03
N SER A 534 3.45 -31.17 17.25
CA SER A 534 3.06 -31.86 18.49
C SER A 534 1.55 -32.14 18.55
N TRP A 535 0.72 -31.17 18.12
CA TRP A 535 -0.72 -31.34 18.03
C TRP A 535 -1.13 -32.35 16.94
N LEU A 536 -0.44 -32.34 15.80
CA LEU A 536 -0.64 -33.33 14.72
C LEU A 536 -0.28 -34.75 15.13
N ASP A 537 0.73 -34.91 15.98
CA ASP A 537 1.20 -36.20 16.48
C ASP A 537 0.37 -36.71 17.68
N GLY A 538 -0.50 -35.84 18.24
CA GLY A 538 -1.39 -36.19 19.35
C GLY A 538 -0.68 -36.24 20.71
N VAL A 539 0.47 -35.57 20.84
CA VAL A 539 1.31 -35.60 22.06
C VAL A 539 0.80 -34.63 23.13
N ASP A 540 0.16 -33.51 22.74
CA ASP A 540 -0.33 -32.43 23.63
C ASP A 540 -1.87 -32.23 23.60
N GLY A 541 -2.65 -33.30 23.45
CA GLY A 541 -4.12 -33.20 23.34
C GLY A 541 -4.82 -32.85 24.67
N ASN A 542 -5.51 -31.71 24.71
CA ASN A 542 -6.55 -31.29 25.68
C ASN A 542 -6.22 -31.14 27.17
N GLU A 543 -5.02 -31.49 27.67
CA GLU A 543 -4.74 -31.44 29.12
C GLU A 543 -3.98 -30.19 29.61
N ILE A 544 -3.41 -29.37 28.70
CA ILE A 544 -2.60 -28.19 29.07
C ILE A 544 -3.38 -26.89 28.81
N PRO A 545 -3.70 -26.07 29.83
CA PRO A 545 -4.31 -24.75 29.65
C PRO A 545 -3.40 -23.83 28.82
N GLY A 546 -3.94 -23.15 27.80
CA GLY A 546 -3.22 -22.11 27.04
C GLY A 546 -2.54 -22.53 25.73
N VAL A 547 -2.61 -23.81 25.33
CA VAL A 547 -2.03 -24.28 24.05
C VAL A 547 -2.71 -23.65 22.83
N GLU A 548 -4.01 -23.38 22.88
CA GLU A 548 -4.72 -22.70 21.79
C GLU A 548 -4.22 -21.28 21.56
N ASN A 549 -3.92 -20.53 22.64
CA ASN A 549 -3.35 -19.19 22.53
C ASN A 549 -1.97 -19.22 21.87
N THR A 550 -1.15 -20.23 22.20
CA THR A 550 0.13 -20.46 21.53
C THR A 550 -0.05 -20.68 20.03
N LEU A 551 -1.02 -21.51 19.63
CA LEU A 551 -1.33 -21.76 18.23
C LEU A 551 -1.81 -20.50 17.50
N LEU A 552 -2.57 -19.63 18.15
CA LEU A 552 -2.97 -18.33 17.59
C LEU A 552 -1.76 -17.42 17.36
N LEU A 553 -0.87 -17.26 18.35
CA LEU A 553 0.36 -16.47 18.20
C LEU A 553 1.26 -17.00 17.07
N VAL A 554 1.40 -18.32 16.97
CA VAL A 554 2.15 -18.98 15.88
C VAL A 554 1.49 -18.69 14.53
N ALA A 555 0.16 -18.83 14.41
CA ALA A 555 -0.56 -18.53 13.19
C ALA A 555 -0.37 -17.07 12.75
N ASP A 556 -0.37 -16.13 13.69
CA ASP A 556 -0.16 -14.70 13.45
C ASP A 556 1.23 -14.38 12.86
N VAL A 557 2.28 -14.98 13.43
CA VAL A 557 3.66 -14.83 12.91
C VAL A 557 3.78 -15.49 11.54
N LEU A 558 3.24 -16.71 11.37
CA LEU A 558 3.28 -17.43 10.09
C LEU A 558 2.50 -16.71 8.98
N ALA A 559 1.36 -16.12 9.31
CA ALA A 559 0.58 -15.33 8.35
C ALA A 559 1.37 -14.10 7.90
N THR A 560 2.04 -13.41 8.83
CA THR A 560 2.89 -12.25 8.51
C THR A 560 4.11 -12.66 7.66
N LEU A 561 4.70 -13.82 7.93
CA LEU A 561 5.77 -14.39 7.10
C LEU A 561 5.28 -14.74 5.70
N ALA A 562 4.09 -15.34 5.58
CA ALA A 562 3.50 -15.75 4.31
C ALA A 562 3.11 -14.57 3.39
N VAL A 563 2.91 -13.38 3.95
CA VAL A 563 2.66 -12.13 3.18
C VAL A 563 3.95 -11.58 2.55
N SER A 564 5.09 -11.75 3.22
CA SER A 564 6.39 -11.27 2.75
C SER A 564 6.96 -12.20 1.67
N GLU A 565 7.50 -11.66 0.57
CA GLU A 565 8.07 -12.48 -0.51
C GLU A 565 9.17 -13.45 -0.01
N THR A 566 10.06 -12.99 0.88
CA THR A 566 11.14 -13.83 1.43
C THR A 566 10.60 -14.86 2.42
N GLY A 567 9.63 -14.48 3.24
CA GLY A 567 9.00 -15.40 4.19
C GLY A 567 8.15 -16.47 3.50
N GLN A 568 7.38 -16.08 2.49
CA GLN A 568 6.61 -17.00 1.65
C GLN A 568 7.52 -18.05 0.98
N ARG A 569 8.63 -17.62 0.38
CA ARG A 569 9.62 -18.54 -0.21
C ARG A 569 10.17 -19.53 0.83
N GLN A 570 10.51 -19.05 2.03
CA GLN A 570 10.95 -19.92 3.11
C GLN A 570 9.89 -20.97 3.46
N LEU A 571 8.61 -20.58 3.55
CA LEU A 571 7.53 -21.50 3.87
C LEU A 571 7.27 -22.52 2.75
N LEU A 572 7.40 -22.14 1.49
CA LEU A 572 7.15 -23.01 0.34
C LEU A 572 8.30 -23.96 0.03
N TYR A 573 9.56 -23.52 0.20
CA TYR A 573 10.74 -24.22 -0.31
C TYR A 573 11.80 -24.56 0.76
N GLY A 574 11.86 -23.80 1.85
CA GLY A 574 12.95 -23.86 2.84
C GLY A 574 14.15 -22.97 2.45
N GLU A 575 15.21 -23.02 3.26
CA GLU A 575 16.33 -22.05 3.21
C GLU A 575 17.25 -22.20 1.98
N THR A 576 17.45 -23.43 1.51
CA THR A 576 18.49 -23.77 0.53
C THR A 576 17.98 -24.05 -0.88
N GLN A 577 16.67 -24.03 -1.09
CA GLN A 577 16.08 -24.48 -2.35
C GLN A 577 15.76 -23.33 -3.29
N ASP A 578 16.19 -23.48 -4.54
CA ASP A 578 15.80 -22.59 -5.62
C ASP A 578 14.28 -22.66 -5.82
N ARG A 579 13.68 -21.51 -6.19
CA ARG A 579 12.26 -21.45 -6.61
C ARG A 579 12.00 -22.61 -7.59
N TRP A 580 10.83 -23.23 -7.49
CA TRP A 580 10.33 -24.27 -8.41
C TRP A 580 10.76 -25.73 -8.16
N GLN A 581 11.64 -26.01 -7.19
CA GLN A 581 11.87 -27.40 -6.76
C GLN A 581 10.82 -27.82 -5.72
N ARG A 582 9.96 -28.79 -6.07
CA ARG A 582 8.91 -29.27 -5.16
C ARG A 582 9.51 -30.02 -3.96
N ASN A 583 9.55 -29.37 -2.81
CA ASN A 583 9.93 -30.00 -1.55
C ASN A 583 8.70 -30.54 -0.82
N ARG A 584 8.55 -31.87 -0.74
CA ARG A 584 7.46 -32.51 0.01
C ARG A 584 7.53 -32.30 1.53
N PHE A 585 8.64 -31.76 2.03
CA PHE A 585 8.90 -31.53 3.45
C PHE A 585 8.97 -30.04 3.81
N SER A 586 8.51 -29.13 2.94
CA SER A 586 8.49 -27.71 3.27
C SER A 586 7.47 -27.38 4.37
N PRO A 587 7.69 -26.28 5.14
CA PRO A 587 6.77 -25.82 6.17
C PRO A 587 5.30 -25.71 5.74
N ALA A 588 5.06 -25.31 4.48
CA ALA A 588 3.72 -25.18 3.90
C ALA A 588 2.91 -26.48 3.94
N HIS A 589 3.58 -27.64 3.77
CA HIS A 589 2.94 -28.95 3.81
C HIS A 589 2.41 -29.29 5.21
N THR A 590 3.17 -28.99 6.26
CA THR A 590 2.74 -29.19 7.66
C THR A 590 1.57 -28.29 8.01
N ILE A 591 1.64 -27.00 7.63
CA ILE A 591 0.58 -26.02 7.87
C ILE A 591 -0.73 -26.44 7.18
N ALA A 592 -0.66 -26.83 5.91
CA ALA A 592 -1.82 -27.27 5.14
C ALA A 592 -2.40 -28.59 5.64
N GLN A 593 -1.55 -29.52 6.10
CA GLN A 593 -2.01 -30.77 6.70
C GLN A 593 -2.77 -30.52 8.01
N PHE A 594 -2.28 -29.60 8.86
CA PHE A 594 -2.97 -29.17 10.06
C PHE A 594 -4.33 -28.55 9.73
N ALA A 595 -4.37 -27.55 8.84
CA ALA A 595 -5.62 -26.89 8.44
C ALA A 595 -6.65 -27.87 7.86
N LYS A 596 -6.22 -28.79 6.98
CA LYS A 596 -7.08 -29.84 6.41
C LYS A 596 -7.69 -30.74 7.48
N LYS A 597 -6.86 -31.27 8.38
CA LYS A 597 -7.34 -32.17 9.45
C LYS A 597 -8.25 -31.43 10.43
N ALA A 598 -7.92 -30.19 10.77
CA ALA A 598 -8.69 -29.32 11.66
C ALA A 598 -10.10 -29.03 11.10
N LEU A 599 -10.21 -28.64 9.82
CA LEU A 599 -11.50 -28.41 9.16
C LEU A 599 -12.39 -29.66 9.05
N SER A 600 -11.76 -30.84 9.06
CA SER A 600 -12.46 -32.12 8.92
C SER A 600 -12.80 -32.80 10.25
N ASP A 601 -12.43 -32.21 11.39
CA ASP A 601 -12.56 -32.79 12.74
C ASP A 601 -11.80 -34.13 12.90
N ARG A 602 -10.65 -34.29 12.23
CA ARG A 602 -9.86 -35.54 12.19
C ARG A 602 -8.48 -35.42 12.87
N LEU A 603 -8.31 -34.47 13.79
CA LEU A 603 -7.06 -34.31 14.54
C LEU A 603 -6.97 -35.31 15.68
N SER A 604 -5.79 -35.89 15.85
CA SER A 604 -5.44 -36.81 16.93
C SER A 604 -5.44 -36.12 18.30
N GLY A 605 -5.02 -34.85 18.38
CA GLY A 605 -5.01 -34.04 19.60
C GLY A 605 -6.35 -33.40 20.00
N GLY A 606 -7.46 -33.71 19.34
CA GLY A 606 -8.76 -33.05 19.53
C GLY A 606 -9.01 -31.88 18.56
N THR A 607 -10.27 -31.46 18.42
CA THR A 607 -10.66 -30.33 17.55
C THR A 607 -10.37 -29.01 18.25
N PRO A 608 -9.48 -28.16 17.70
CA PRO A 608 -9.18 -26.85 18.27
C PRO A 608 -10.34 -25.87 18.06
N SER A 609 -10.35 -24.76 18.82
CA SER A 609 -11.35 -23.70 18.67
C SER A 609 -11.39 -23.12 17.25
N LYS A 610 -12.57 -22.62 16.85
CA LYS A 610 -12.81 -22.03 15.52
C LYS A 610 -11.82 -20.89 15.22
N ALA A 611 -11.37 -20.14 16.23
CA ALA A 611 -10.37 -19.09 16.08
C ALA A 611 -9.01 -19.64 15.61
N VAL A 612 -8.54 -20.75 16.20
CA VAL A 612 -7.29 -21.41 15.79
C VAL A 612 -7.41 -21.95 14.37
N ILE A 613 -8.53 -22.60 14.04
CA ILE A 613 -8.78 -23.09 12.67
C ILE A 613 -8.77 -21.92 11.69
N ALA A 614 -9.47 -20.82 11.99
CA ALA A 614 -9.47 -19.61 11.17
C ALA A 614 -8.05 -19.06 10.96
N GLY A 615 -7.24 -19.00 12.00
CA GLY A 615 -5.85 -18.54 11.94
C GLY A 615 -5.01 -19.36 10.96
N PHE A 616 -5.01 -20.68 11.05
CA PHE A 616 -4.22 -21.52 10.14
C PHE A 616 -4.77 -21.60 8.71
N VAL A 617 -6.09 -21.51 8.54
CA VAL A 617 -6.69 -21.36 7.20
C VAL A 617 -6.29 -20.01 6.59
N TYR A 618 -6.21 -18.95 7.40
CA TYR A 618 -5.70 -17.65 6.97
C TYR A 618 -4.21 -17.68 6.59
N VAL A 619 -3.36 -18.44 7.31
CA VAL A 619 -1.98 -18.68 6.87
C VAL A 619 -1.96 -19.35 5.49
N CYS A 620 -2.75 -20.41 5.30
CA CYS A 620 -2.87 -21.08 4.00
C CYS A 620 -3.35 -20.12 2.91
N ARG A 621 -4.28 -19.20 3.23
CA ARG A 621 -4.78 -18.15 2.33
C ARG A 621 -3.69 -17.25 1.80
N GLN A 622 -2.77 -16.82 2.66
CA GLN A 622 -1.64 -15.98 2.22
C GLN A 622 -0.73 -16.73 1.23
N LEU A 623 -0.64 -18.06 1.34
CA LEU A 623 0.12 -18.89 0.42
C LEU A 623 -0.64 -19.12 -0.92
N TYR A 624 -1.89 -19.62 -0.88
CA TYR A 624 -2.64 -19.97 -2.10
C TYR A 624 -3.17 -18.78 -2.91
N ASN A 625 -3.07 -17.55 -2.38
CA ASN A 625 -3.38 -16.32 -3.14
C ASN A 625 -2.32 -16.01 -4.22
N THR A 626 -1.18 -16.71 -4.19
CA THR A 626 -0.16 -16.68 -5.25
C THR A 626 -0.25 -17.91 -6.14
N CYS A 627 0.14 -17.80 -7.40
CA CYS A 627 0.10 -18.93 -8.33
C CYS A 627 1.01 -20.07 -7.85
N ASP A 628 2.18 -19.73 -7.33
CA ASP A 628 3.18 -20.69 -6.85
C ASP A 628 2.69 -21.43 -5.59
N GLY A 629 2.23 -20.69 -4.58
CA GLY A 629 1.70 -21.28 -3.36
C GLY A 629 0.47 -22.16 -3.61
N LEU A 630 -0.41 -21.80 -4.55
CA LEU A 630 -1.55 -22.64 -4.93
C LEU A 630 -1.09 -23.99 -5.50
N MET A 631 -0.07 -24.00 -6.36
CA MET A 631 0.46 -25.23 -6.95
C MET A 631 1.06 -26.17 -5.89
N VAL A 632 1.76 -25.62 -4.89
CA VAL A 632 2.32 -26.40 -3.77
C VAL A 632 1.22 -26.97 -2.86
N LEU A 633 0.16 -26.20 -2.61
CA LEU A 633 -0.93 -26.57 -1.71
C LEU A 633 -2.06 -27.38 -2.37
N SER A 634 -2.08 -27.49 -3.69
CA SER A 634 -3.10 -28.23 -4.47
C SER A 634 -3.39 -29.64 -3.93
N PRO A 635 -2.39 -30.49 -3.55
CA PRO A 635 -2.64 -31.86 -3.07
C PRO A 635 -3.51 -31.97 -1.80
N TYR A 636 -3.69 -30.87 -1.05
CA TYR A 636 -4.51 -30.87 0.16
C TYR A 636 -5.98 -30.61 -0.11
N GLU A 637 -6.35 -30.13 -1.31
CA GLU A 637 -7.74 -29.83 -1.68
C GLU A 637 -8.43 -28.89 -0.67
N LEU A 638 -7.70 -27.86 -0.23
CA LEU A 638 -8.19 -26.93 0.81
C LEU A 638 -9.50 -26.25 0.40
N HIS A 639 -9.68 -25.94 -0.89
CA HIS A 639 -10.92 -25.39 -1.44
C HIS A 639 -12.15 -26.25 -1.09
N GLN A 640 -12.05 -27.57 -1.27
CA GLN A 640 -13.15 -28.49 -0.96
C GLN A 640 -13.34 -28.64 0.56
N CYS A 641 -12.24 -28.64 1.32
CA CYS A 641 -12.29 -28.75 2.78
C CYS A 641 -13.00 -27.53 3.41
N VAL A 642 -12.67 -26.32 2.98
CA VAL A 642 -13.30 -25.08 3.45
C VAL A 642 -14.77 -25.02 3.00
N ALA A 643 -15.09 -25.41 1.77
CA ALA A 643 -16.48 -25.47 1.28
C ALA A 643 -17.34 -26.46 2.08
N ASN A 644 -16.81 -27.64 2.39
CA ASN A 644 -17.50 -28.63 3.22
C ASN A 644 -17.71 -28.11 4.65
N ALA A 645 -16.72 -27.43 5.24
CA ALA A 645 -16.85 -26.81 6.55
C ALA A 645 -17.94 -25.71 6.55
N TRP A 646 -18.02 -24.91 5.49
CA TRP A 646 -19.07 -23.89 5.33
C TRP A 646 -20.46 -24.53 5.25
N ILE A 647 -20.62 -25.62 4.47
CA ILE A 647 -21.89 -26.35 4.36
C ILE A 647 -22.36 -26.84 5.74
N LYS A 648 -21.47 -27.48 6.51
CA LYS A 648 -21.80 -27.94 7.88
C LYS A 648 -22.31 -26.81 8.77
N VAL A 649 -21.65 -25.64 8.74
CA VAL A 649 -22.04 -24.47 9.55
C VAL A 649 -23.38 -23.91 9.10
N HIS A 650 -23.60 -23.78 7.80
CA HIS A 650 -24.81 -23.22 7.23
C HIS A 650 -26.05 -24.11 7.46
N GLU A 651 -25.90 -25.43 7.38
CA GLU A 651 -26.96 -26.40 7.73
C GLU A 651 -27.33 -26.33 9.22
N THR A 652 -26.33 -26.14 10.08
CA THR A 652 -26.54 -25.99 11.53
C THR A 652 -27.27 -24.69 11.85
N ALA A 653 -26.90 -23.57 11.22
CA ALA A 653 -27.57 -22.28 11.38
C ALA A 653 -29.04 -22.32 10.90
N SER A 654 -29.31 -23.01 9.79
CA SER A 654 -30.66 -23.16 9.23
C SER A 654 -31.58 -24.03 10.10
N SER A 655 -31.03 -25.07 10.74
CA SER A 655 -31.73 -25.95 11.69
C SER A 655 -32.19 -25.23 12.96
N VAL A 656 -31.37 -24.32 13.49
CA VAL A 656 -31.67 -23.56 14.71
C VAL A 656 -32.84 -22.57 14.49
N THR A 657 -33.02 -22.06 13.28
CA THR A 657 -34.17 -21.21 12.93
C THR A 657 -35.49 -21.99 12.69
N GLY A 658 -35.44 -23.33 12.60
CA GLY A 658 -36.57 -24.17 12.17
C GLY A 658 -37.35 -24.89 13.28
N GLU A 659 -36.78 -25.11 14.48
CA GLU A 659 -37.45 -25.88 15.53
C GLU A 659 -37.49 -25.14 16.88
N MET A 660 -38.54 -24.34 17.09
CA MET A 660 -39.03 -24.10 18.46
C MET A 660 -39.81 -25.34 18.93
N THR A 661 -39.11 -26.36 19.43
CA THR A 661 -39.73 -27.32 20.34
C THR A 661 -38.94 -27.46 21.63
N PHE A 662 -39.63 -27.19 22.74
CA PHE A 662 -39.14 -27.32 24.11
C PHE A 662 -38.77 -28.78 24.42
N ALA A 663 -37.49 -29.09 24.63
CA ALA A 663 -37.06 -30.13 25.56
C ALA A 663 -35.59 -29.92 25.94
N GLY A 664 -35.33 -29.88 27.25
CA GLY A 664 -34.05 -29.46 27.81
C GLY A 664 -32.88 -30.42 27.56
N SER A 665 -31.76 -29.86 27.15
CA SER A 665 -30.42 -30.33 27.47
C SER A 665 -29.51 -29.10 27.47
N SER A 666 -28.73 -28.90 28.54
CA SER A 666 -27.72 -27.84 28.63
C SER A 666 -26.58 -28.16 27.65
N ALA A 667 -26.72 -27.71 26.40
CA ALA A 667 -25.62 -27.57 25.46
C ALA A 667 -25.23 -26.08 25.46
N HIS A 668 -23.92 -25.80 25.54
CA HIS A 668 -23.38 -24.44 25.40
C HIS A 668 -24.01 -23.74 24.20
N PHE A 669 -24.83 -22.72 24.44
CA PHE A 669 -25.32 -21.84 23.38
C PHE A 669 -24.10 -21.07 22.85
N ILE A 670 -23.59 -21.48 21.68
CA ILE A 670 -22.69 -20.62 20.89
C ILE A 670 -23.50 -19.38 20.51
N SER A 671 -22.96 -18.19 20.73
CA SER A 671 -23.64 -16.95 20.34
C SER A 671 -23.82 -16.93 18.82
N ASP A 672 -25.00 -16.50 18.33
CA ASP A 672 -25.26 -16.39 16.88
C ASP A 672 -24.20 -15.52 16.18
N ASP A 673 -23.63 -14.55 16.90
CA ASP A 673 -22.57 -13.66 16.41
C ASP A 673 -21.25 -14.39 16.10
N GLU A 674 -20.79 -15.31 16.95
CA GLU A 674 -19.57 -16.10 16.69
C GLU A 674 -19.73 -17.04 15.50
N LEU A 675 -20.94 -17.57 15.31
CA LEU A 675 -21.25 -18.47 14.21
C LEU A 675 -21.29 -17.73 12.87
N MET A 676 -21.85 -16.51 12.85
CA MET A 676 -21.82 -15.60 11.69
C MET A 676 -20.40 -15.13 11.33
N VAL A 677 -19.55 -14.83 12.31
CA VAL A 677 -18.14 -14.45 12.09
C VAL A 677 -17.37 -15.62 11.47
N TRP A 678 -17.59 -16.84 11.96
CA TRP A 678 -16.97 -18.04 11.40
C TRP A 678 -17.43 -18.32 9.97
N GLU A 679 -18.74 -18.25 9.70
CA GLU A 679 -19.30 -18.42 8.35
C GLU A 679 -18.71 -17.39 7.37
N SER A 680 -18.65 -16.12 7.78
CA SER A 680 -18.06 -15.04 6.97
C SER A 680 -16.57 -15.26 6.71
N SER A 681 -15.82 -15.76 7.69
CA SER A 681 -14.40 -16.09 7.55
C SER A 681 -14.18 -17.21 6.53
N LEU A 682 -15.01 -18.27 6.56
CA LEU A 682 -14.91 -19.37 5.60
C LEU A 682 -15.19 -18.91 4.16
N VAL A 683 -16.21 -18.08 3.95
CA VAL A 683 -16.52 -17.50 2.62
C VAL A 683 -15.40 -16.59 2.14
N ASP A 684 -14.82 -15.77 3.02
CA ASP A 684 -13.67 -14.92 2.66
C ASP A 684 -12.48 -15.78 2.21
N ASN A 685 -12.15 -16.84 2.96
CA ASN A 685 -11.10 -17.77 2.56
C ASN A 685 -11.40 -18.43 1.19
N LEU A 686 -12.63 -18.89 0.94
CA LEU A 686 -13.00 -19.41 -0.38
C LEU A 686 -12.85 -18.37 -1.51
N LEU A 687 -13.28 -17.14 -1.28
CA LEU A 687 -13.19 -16.06 -2.26
C LEU A 687 -11.73 -15.81 -2.69
N ASN A 688 -10.75 -16.00 -1.79
CA ASN A 688 -9.34 -15.73 -2.10
C ASN A 688 -8.70 -16.76 -3.04
N PHE A 689 -9.35 -17.90 -3.31
CA PHE A 689 -8.96 -18.75 -4.42
C PHE A 689 -9.13 -18.04 -5.78
N ALA A 690 -10.07 -17.08 -5.90
CA ALA A 690 -10.20 -16.24 -7.08
C ALA A 690 -9.02 -15.27 -7.29
N GLY A 691 -8.03 -15.26 -6.39
CA GLY A 691 -6.79 -14.49 -6.54
C GLY A 691 -5.90 -14.97 -7.70
N THR A 692 -6.13 -16.18 -8.23
CA THR A 692 -5.38 -16.75 -9.37
C THR A 692 -6.34 -17.43 -10.36
N PRO A 693 -5.97 -17.60 -11.65
CA PRO A 693 -6.87 -18.22 -12.64
C PRO A 693 -7.20 -19.69 -12.35
N LYS A 694 -6.20 -20.49 -11.94
CA LYS A 694 -6.40 -21.90 -11.55
C LYS A 694 -7.20 -21.99 -10.25
N GLY A 695 -6.99 -21.09 -9.30
CA GLY A 695 -7.77 -21.04 -8.06
C GLY A 695 -9.24 -20.71 -8.29
N LEU A 696 -9.55 -19.83 -9.26
CA LEU A 696 -10.93 -19.53 -9.65
C LEU A 696 -11.66 -20.78 -10.19
N LEU A 697 -10.96 -21.63 -10.95
CA LEU A 697 -11.49 -22.93 -11.38
C LEU A 697 -11.81 -23.82 -10.17
N LEU A 698 -10.91 -23.92 -9.20
CA LEU A 698 -11.14 -24.70 -7.98
C LEU A 698 -12.32 -24.17 -7.17
N LEU A 699 -12.46 -22.84 -7.07
CA LEU A 699 -13.62 -22.20 -6.42
C LEU A 699 -14.92 -22.56 -7.14
N GLN A 700 -14.95 -22.49 -8.47
CA GLN A 700 -16.13 -22.86 -9.26
C GLN A 700 -16.51 -24.33 -9.06
N GLN A 701 -15.53 -25.23 -8.95
CA GLN A 701 -15.77 -26.66 -8.70
C GLN A 701 -16.42 -26.94 -7.34
N THR A 702 -16.24 -26.06 -6.34
CA THR A 702 -16.94 -26.18 -5.04
C THR A 702 -18.43 -25.85 -5.11
N GLY A 703 -18.88 -25.18 -6.18
CA GLY A 703 -20.26 -24.69 -6.32
C GLY A 703 -20.60 -23.48 -5.44
N LYS A 704 -19.62 -22.84 -4.77
CA LYS A 704 -19.82 -21.71 -3.82
C LYS A 704 -19.53 -20.32 -4.39
N MET A 705 -19.49 -20.19 -5.71
CA MET A 705 -19.21 -18.92 -6.41
C MET A 705 -20.23 -17.82 -6.04
N ASN A 706 -21.51 -18.18 -5.97
CA ASN A 706 -22.60 -17.24 -5.69
C ASN A 706 -22.48 -16.62 -4.29
N GLU A 707 -22.16 -17.43 -3.30
CA GLU A 707 -21.98 -17.03 -1.89
C GLU A 707 -20.77 -16.09 -1.76
N CYS A 708 -19.65 -16.44 -2.41
CA CYS A 708 -18.44 -15.61 -2.42
C CYS A 708 -18.69 -14.23 -3.07
N VAL A 709 -19.41 -14.21 -4.20
CA VAL A 709 -19.75 -12.95 -4.88
C VAL A 709 -20.75 -12.13 -4.06
N ALA A 710 -21.70 -12.76 -3.36
CA ALA A 710 -22.63 -12.06 -2.47
C ALA A 710 -21.88 -11.36 -1.33
N TYR A 711 -20.95 -12.06 -0.69
CA TYR A 711 -20.08 -11.51 0.35
C TYR A 711 -19.24 -10.34 -0.16
N MET A 712 -18.65 -10.48 -1.35
CA MET A 712 -17.90 -9.42 -2.02
C MET A 712 -18.77 -8.18 -2.32
N ASN A 713 -20.01 -8.36 -2.80
CA ASN A 713 -20.94 -7.26 -3.05
C ASN A 713 -21.36 -6.54 -1.75
N GLU A 714 -21.55 -7.28 -0.66
CA GLU A 714 -21.86 -6.68 0.65
C GLU A 714 -20.71 -5.78 1.14
N ARG A 715 -19.46 -6.25 1.01
CA ARG A 715 -18.28 -5.42 1.30
C ARG A 715 -18.19 -4.19 0.40
N TYR A 716 -18.50 -4.34 -0.89
CA TYR A 716 -18.51 -3.22 -1.85
C TYR A 716 -19.52 -2.15 -1.41
N LYS A 717 -20.73 -2.56 -1.05
CA LYS A 717 -21.79 -1.68 -0.55
C LYS A 717 -21.38 -0.90 0.69
N LYS A 718 -20.68 -1.56 1.63
CA LYS A 718 -20.20 -0.95 2.88
C LYS A 718 -18.96 -0.07 2.71
N LYS A 719 -18.33 -0.03 1.52
CA LYS A 719 -17.08 0.70 1.22
C LYS A 719 -15.97 0.42 2.26
N LEU A 720 -15.88 -0.83 2.70
CA LEU A 720 -14.96 -1.24 3.78
C LEU A 720 -13.51 -1.17 3.30
N GLN A 721 -12.72 -0.30 3.93
CA GLN A 721 -11.30 -0.15 3.64
C GLN A 721 -10.51 -1.37 4.10
N VAL A 722 -9.74 -1.97 3.19
CA VAL A 722 -9.00 -3.21 3.44
C VAL A 722 -7.53 -2.93 3.77
N SER A 723 -6.98 -1.79 3.33
CA SER A 723 -5.64 -1.33 3.72
C SER A 723 -5.53 0.20 3.70
N LYS A 724 -4.44 0.78 4.23
CA LYS A 724 -4.18 2.23 4.20
C LYS A 724 -4.27 2.84 2.79
N CYS A 725 -3.99 2.06 1.75
CA CYS A 725 -3.99 2.50 0.35
C CYS A 725 -5.14 1.91 -0.50
N GLU A 726 -5.91 0.93 0.02
CA GLU A 726 -6.95 0.24 -0.75
C GLU A 726 -8.31 0.24 -0.04
N LYS A 727 -9.30 0.86 -0.68
CA LYS A 727 -10.66 1.03 -0.12
C LYS A 727 -11.61 -0.15 -0.31
N PHE A 728 -11.31 -1.11 -1.20
CA PHE A 728 -12.20 -2.24 -1.50
C PHE A 728 -11.50 -3.61 -1.40
N GLY A 729 -10.19 -3.73 -1.64
CA GLY A 729 -9.41 -4.94 -1.38
C GLY A 729 -9.56 -6.09 -2.39
N TYR A 730 -10.62 -6.07 -3.22
CA TYR A 730 -11.01 -7.18 -4.09
C TYR A 730 -10.98 -6.86 -5.59
N GLY A 731 -10.38 -5.73 -6.01
CA GLY A 731 -10.41 -5.30 -7.42
C GLY A 731 -9.88 -6.35 -8.40
N VAL A 732 -8.76 -6.97 -8.05
CA VAL A 732 -8.16 -8.06 -8.84
C VAL A 732 -9.07 -9.30 -8.91
N MET A 733 -9.77 -9.65 -7.82
CA MET A 733 -10.67 -10.81 -7.78
C MET A 733 -11.95 -10.57 -8.58
N VAL A 734 -12.53 -9.36 -8.53
CA VAL A 734 -13.67 -8.99 -9.40
C VAL A 734 -13.30 -9.20 -10.86
N THR A 735 -12.12 -8.73 -11.25
CA THR A 735 -11.57 -8.87 -12.59
C THR A 735 -11.40 -10.36 -12.97
N GLN A 736 -10.78 -11.18 -12.11
CA GLN A 736 -10.65 -12.63 -12.33
C GLN A 736 -12.02 -13.31 -12.51
N ILE A 737 -12.98 -13.04 -11.61
CA ILE A 737 -14.33 -13.62 -11.64
C ILE A 737 -15.04 -13.25 -12.94
N ALA A 738 -15.01 -11.96 -13.31
CA ALA A 738 -15.65 -11.46 -14.52
C ALA A 738 -15.03 -12.01 -15.82
N ALA A 739 -13.77 -12.47 -15.80
CA ALA A 739 -13.14 -13.07 -16.97
C ALA A 739 -13.81 -14.37 -17.45
N THR A 740 -14.68 -14.95 -16.61
CA THR A 740 -15.35 -16.24 -16.84
C THR A 740 -16.86 -16.09 -16.91
N ALA A 741 -17.52 -16.89 -17.74
CA ALA A 741 -18.98 -16.92 -17.85
C ALA A 741 -19.68 -17.21 -16.50
N PRO A 742 -19.35 -18.28 -15.73
CA PRO A 742 -20.01 -18.55 -14.45
C PRO A 742 -19.81 -17.44 -13.42
N GLY A 743 -18.63 -16.81 -13.40
CA GLY A 743 -18.35 -15.67 -12.52
C GLY A 743 -19.18 -14.44 -12.89
N MET A 744 -19.33 -14.14 -14.18
CA MET A 744 -20.17 -13.03 -14.64
C MET A 744 -21.65 -13.22 -14.27
N VAL A 745 -22.19 -14.43 -14.47
CA VAL A 745 -23.56 -14.77 -14.09
C VAL A 745 -23.77 -14.57 -12.58
N ALA A 746 -22.79 -14.95 -11.76
CA ALA A 746 -22.84 -14.72 -10.31
C ALA A 746 -22.84 -13.22 -9.95
N LEU A 747 -22.01 -12.41 -10.63
CA LEU A 747 -21.95 -10.94 -10.44
C LEU A 747 -23.28 -10.26 -10.78
N GLU A 748 -23.92 -10.68 -11.86
CA GLU A 748 -25.24 -10.18 -12.26
C GLU A 748 -26.31 -10.59 -11.24
N LYS A 749 -26.43 -11.90 -10.96
CA LYS A 749 -27.44 -12.47 -10.06
C LYS A 749 -27.40 -11.87 -8.65
N LYS A 750 -26.20 -11.55 -8.14
CA LYS A 750 -26.02 -10.98 -6.80
C LYS A 750 -26.08 -9.45 -6.77
N GLY A 751 -26.35 -8.79 -7.90
CA GLY A 751 -26.59 -7.35 -7.99
C GLY A 751 -25.34 -6.46 -7.94
N PHE A 752 -24.15 -7.03 -8.16
CA PHE A 752 -22.91 -6.24 -8.24
C PHE A 752 -22.92 -5.32 -9.47
N LEU A 753 -23.33 -5.84 -10.63
CA LEU A 753 -23.40 -5.07 -11.88
C LEU A 753 -24.41 -3.92 -11.80
N LYS A 754 -25.60 -4.18 -11.24
CA LYS A 754 -26.63 -3.16 -11.01
C LYS A 754 -26.07 -2.00 -10.18
N ARG A 755 -25.30 -2.31 -9.14
CA ARG A 755 -24.68 -1.30 -8.29
C ARG A 755 -23.60 -0.51 -9.03
N LEU A 756 -22.76 -1.18 -9.80
CA LEU A 756 -21.72 -0.57 -10.61
C LEU A 756 -22.30 0.44 -11.61
N VAL A 757 -23.35 0.06 -12.35
CA VAL A 757 -24.04 0.93 -13.31
C VAL A 757 -24.70 2.12 -12.61
N HIS A 758 -25.30 1.91 -11.45
CA HIS A 758 -25.87 3.00 -10.64
C HIS A 758 -24.81 4.00 -10.16
N ASP A 759 -23.62 3.52 -9.76
CA ASP A 759 -22.52 4.39 -9.35
C ASP A 759 -22.03 5.22 -10.56
N ILE A 760 -21.96 4.66 -11.78
CA ILE A 760 -21.62 5.38 -13.01
C ILE A 760 -22.70 6.42 -13.34
N TRP A 761 -23.97 6.04 -13.33
CA TRP A 761 -25.09 6.97 -13.53
C TRP A 761 -25.01 8.16 -12.56
N THR A 762 -24.70 7.91 -11.29
CA THR A 762 -24.57 8.97 -10.29
C THR A 762 -23.42 9.95 -10.60
N VAL A 763 -22.34 9.47 -11.23
CA VAL A 763 -21.19 10.32 -11.63
C VAL A 763 -21.54 11.23 -12.80
N PHE A 764 -22.25 10.71 -13.81
CA PHE A 764 -22.56 11.42 -15.05
C PHE A 764 -23.86 12.23 -14.98
N GLU A 765 -24.92 11.66 -14.41
CA GLU A 765 -26.28 12.23 -14.41
C GLU A 765 -26.69 12.80 -13.05
N GLY A 766 -25.92 12.53 -11.98
CA GLY A 766 -26.20 13.00 -10.62
C GLY A 766 -27.07 12.05 -9.79
N GLY A 767 -27.15 12.32 -8.47
CA GLY A 767 -27.89 11.48 -7.52
C GLY A 767 -29.37 11.84 -7.42
N GLN A 768 -30.23 10.84 -7.24
CA GLN A 768 -31.61 11.03 -6.82
C GLN A 768 -31.67 11.49 -5.36
N ASP A 769 -31.74 12.80 -5.12
CA ASP A 769 -32.46 13.30 -3.95
C ASP A 769 -33.92 13.49 -4.35
N ARG A 770 -34.83 12.73 -3.74
CA ARG A 770 -36.29 12.76 -3.96
C ARG A 770 -36.97 14.06 -3.52
N LYS A 771 -36.23 15.16 -3.38
CA LYS A 771 -36.79 16.51 -3.25
C LYS A 771 -36.50 17.24 -4.55
N PRO A 772 -37.47 18.00 -5.11
CA PRO A 772 -37.24 18.86 -6.25
C PRO A 772 -36.33 20.02 -5.81
N ALA A 773 -35.05 19.73 -5.58
CA ALA A 773 -34.02 20.73 -5.61
C ALA A 773 -33.79 21.03 -7.10
N PRO A 774 -33.82 22.29 -7.53
CA PRO A 774 -33.46 22.63 -8.90
C PRO A 774 -32.08 22.02 -9.18
N PRO A 775 -31.85 21.46 -10.39
CA PRO A 775 -30.55 20.91 -10.74
C PRO A 775 -29.52 21.95 -10.37
N ARG A 776 -28.61 21.61 -9.45
CA ARG A 776 -27.42 22.42 -9.26
C ARG A 776 -26.73 22.34 -10.60
N ILE A 777 -26.86 23.40 -11.39
CA ILE A 777 -25.94 23.71 -12.48
C ILE A 777 -24.59 23.75 -11.76
N LYS A 778 -23.93 22.60 -11.67
CA LYS A 778 -22.48 22.61 -11.68
C LYS A 778 -22.17 23.46 -12.89
N HIS A 779 -21.32 24.47 -12.76
CA HIS A 779 -20.68 25.03 -13.93
C HIS A 779 -20.28 23.86 -14.85
N VAL A 780 -20.28 24.08 -16.16
CA VAL A 780 -19.79 23.13 -17.17
C VAL A 780 -18.29 22.89 -16.99
N ASP A 781 -17.87 22.58 -15.77
CA ASP A 781 -16.57 22.08 -15.41
C ASP A 781 -16.68 20.58 -15.67
N SER A 782 -15.92 20.15 -16.68
CA SER A 782 -15.71 18.76 -17.05
C SER A 782 -15.65 17.85 -15.82
N ILE A 783 -16.35 16.71 -15.85
CA ILE A 783 -16.18 15.64 -14.84
C ILE A 783 -14.68 15.48 -14.57
N ASP A 784 -14.28 15.58 -13.30
CA ASP A 784 -12.89 15.40 -12.89
C ASP A 784 -12.34 14.15 -13.59
N THR A 785 -11.26 14.32 -14.36
CA THR A 785 -10.63 13.27 -15.17
C THR A 785 -10.35 12.02 -14.33
N ARG A 786 -10.07 12.17 -13.04
CA ARG A 786 -9.89 11.04 -12.12
C ARG A 786 -11.18 10.26 -11.88
N SER A 787 -12.33 10.94 -11.72
CA SER A 787 -13.64 10.30 -11.55
C SER A 787 -14.10 9.63 -12.84
N TYR A 788 -13.90 10.27 -13.99
CA TYR A 788 -14.16 9.69 -15.32
C TYR A 788 -13.35 8.39 -15.51
N ASN A 789 -12.03 8.46 -15.34
CA ASN A 789 -11.15 7.31 -15.52
C ASN A 789 -11.47 6.19 -14.54
N LYS A 790 -11.81 6.51 -13.29
CA LYS A 790 -12.20 5.51 -12.30
C LYS A 790 -13.49 4.78 -12.69
N SER A 791 -14.52 5.49 -13.13
CA SER A 791 -15.78 4.90 -13.60
C SER A 791 -15.56 4.03 -14.84
N LEU A 792 -14.75 4.51 -15.78
CA LEU A 792 -14.37 3.77 -16.98
C LEU A 792 -13.64 2.47 -16.61
N ASN A 793 -12.61 2.58 -15.78
CA ASN A 793 -11.82 1.45 -15.30
C ASN A 793 -12.68 0.41 -14.56
N ASN A 794 -13.55 0.83 -13.64
CA ASN A 794 -14.42 -0.08 -12.91
C ASN A 794 -15.42 -0.83 -13.82
N LEU A 795 -15.90 -0.19 -14.89
CA LEU A 795 -16.77 -0.86 -15.86
C LEU A 795 -15.98 -1.86 -16.72
N LEU A 796 -14.82 -1.40 -17.22
CA LEU A 796 -13.95 -2.20 -18.07
C LEU A 796 -13.32 -3.38 -17.32
N SER A 797 -13.17 -3.34 -15.99
CA SER A 797 -12.68 -4.49 -15.21
C SER A 797 -13.60 -5.70 -15.28
N VAL A 798 -14.89 -5.45 -15.48
CA VAL A 798 -15.89 -6.50 -15.61
C VAL A 798 -16.12 -6.85 -17.07
N LEU A 799 -16.20 -5.87 -17.97
CA LEU A 799 -16.50 -6.09 -19.40
C LEU A 799 -15.25 -6.34 -20.26
N SER A 800 -14.10 -6.64 -19.66
CA SER A 800 -12.86 -6.83 -20.39
C SER A 800 -12.79 -8.15 -21.17
N ALA A 801 -13.48 -9.18 -20.73
CA ALA A 801 -13.44 -10.49 -21.35
C ALA A 801 -14.71 -10.75 -22.18
N PHE A 802 -14.57 -11.38 -23.35
CA PHE A 802 -15.72 -11.77 -24.18
C PHE A 802 -16.76 -12.61 -23.41
N PRO A 803 -16.36 -13.58 -22.54
CA PRO A 803 -17.31 -14.28 -21.69
C PRO A 803 -18.24 -13.38 -20.88
N ALA A 804 -17.71 -12.28 -20.34
CA ALA A 804 -18.51 -11.34 -19.56
C ALA A 804 -19.57 -10.64 -20.42
N VAL A 805 -19.14 -10.16 -21.60
CA VAL A 805 -19.98 -9.37 -22.49
C VAL A 805 -21.11 -10.22 -23.05
N TYR A 806 -20.82 -11.42 -23.53
CA TYR A 806 -21.85 -12.25 -24.14
C TYR A 806 -22.87 -12.73 -23.08
N GLU A 807 -22.47 -13.09 -21.86
CA GLU A 807 -23.44 -13.53 -20.83
C GLU A 807 -24.46 -12.44 -20.51
N VAL A 808 -24.06 -11.17 -20.44
CA VAL A 808 -24.98 -10.08 -20.07
C VAL A 808 -25.76 -9.52 -21.25
N LEU A 809 -25.27 -9.66 -22.48
CA LEU A 809 -25.90 -9.06 -23.65
C LEU A 809 -26.65 -10.04 -24.57
N ALA A 810 -26.42 -11.36 -24.48
CA ALA A 810 -26.96 -12.33 -25.46
C ALA A 810 -28.49 -12.38 -25.56
N ASP A 811 -29.21 -12.41 -24.43
CA ASP A 811 -30.68 -12.56 -24.40
C ASP A 811 -31.43 -11.21 -24.44
N ALA A 812 -30.70 -10.10 -24.50
CA ALA A 812 -31.31 -8.78 -24.52
C ALA A 812 -31.97 -8.52 -25.87
N HIS A 813 -33.21 -8.03 -25.86
CA HIS A 813 -33.88 -7.59 -27.08
C HIS A 813 -33.05 -6.49 -27.74
N ARG A 814 -33.08 -6.42 -29.08
CA ARG A 814 -32.49 -5.30 -29.81
C ARG A 814 -33.12 -4.02 -29.26
N PRO A 815 -32.35 -2.93 -29.03
CA PRO A 815 -32.90 -1.60 -28.83
C PRO A 815 -34.04 -1.36 -29.84
N SER A 816 -35.23 -1.04 -29.36
CA SER A 816 -36.41 -0.86 -30.20
C SER A 816 -36.18 0.32 -31.13
N THR A 817 -35.96 0.03 -32.42
CA THR A 817 -35.71 1.05 -33.46
C THR A 817 -37.02 1.70 -33.96
N SER A 818 -38.14 1.51 -33.25
CA SER A 818 -39.45 2.04 -33.63
C SER A 818 -40.00 2.96 -32.55
N GLY A 819 -40.37 4.19 -32.92
CA GLY A 819 -40.84 5.21 -31.96
C GLY A 819 -42.04 4.77 -31.11
N SER A 820 -42.86 3.84 -31.62
CA SER A 820 -44.04 3.30 -30.94
C SER A 820 -43.74 2.34 -29.77
N GLU A 821 -42.65 1.57 -29.82
CA GLU A 821 -42.27 0.66 -28.72
C GLU A 821 -41.46 1.38 -27.64
N VAL A 822 -40.73 2.43 -28.04
CA VAL A 822 -40.01 3.34 -27.14
C VAL A 822 -41.00 4.14 -26.28
N GLU A 823 -42.14 4.59 -26.85
CA GLU A 823 -43.23 5.23 -26.10
C GLU A 823 -43.80 4.33 -24.98
N GLU A 824 -44.08 3.04 -25.20
CA GLU A 824 -44.64 2.14 -24.17
C GLU A 824 -43.63 1.83 -23.03
N THR A 825 -42.34 1.76 -23.36
CA THR A 825 -41.30 1.42 -22.37
C THR A 825 -40.89 2.64 -21.52
N ILE A 826 -40.89 3.84 -22.11
CA ILE A 826 -40.58 5.10 -21.42
C ILE A 826 -41.81 5.67 -20.69
N THR A 827 -43.04 5.39 -21.14
CA THR A 827 -44.25 5.77 -20.39
C THR A 827 -44.49 4.93 -19.14
N SER A 828 -43.88 3.74 -19.04
CA SER A 828 -43.98 2.86 -17.86
C SER A 828 -42.81 2.98 -16.87
N ARG A 829 -41.61 3.42 -17.31
CA ARG A 829 -40.46 3.76 -16.46
C ARG A 829 -40.25 5.28 -16.47
N GLU A 830 -40.47 5.96 -15.35
CA GLU A 830 -40.15 7.39 -15.17
C GLU A 830 -38.76 7.70 -15.77
N GLY A 831 -38.69 8.55 -16.80
CA GLY A 831 -37.49 8.76 -17.66
C GLY A 831 -36.18 9.17 -16.96
N TYR A 832 -36.24 9.44 -15.65
CA TYR A 832 -35.11 9.81 -14.79
C TYR A 832 -34.63 8.69 -13.85
N CYS A 833 -35.05 7.43 -14.08
CA CYS A 833 -34.53 6.29 -13.33
C CYS A 833 -33.12 5.86 -13.81
N PRO A 834 -32.21 5.46 -12.90
CA PRO A 834 -30.91 4.92 -13.28
C PRO A 834 -31.04 3.54 -13.99
N PRO A 835 -30.15 3.19 -14.92
CA PRO A 835 -30.14 1.89 -15.57
C PRO A 835 -29.94 0.74 -14.57
N GLU A 836 -30.69 -0.35 -14.73
CA GLU A 836 -30.71 -1.46 -13.76
C GLU A 836 -29.76 -2.61 -14.11
N CYS A 837 -29.33 -2.69 -15.37
CA CYS A 837 -28.40 -3.69 -15.89
C CYS A 837 -27.44 -3.09 -16.93
N ILE A 838 -26.44 -3.87 -17.39
CA ILE A 838 -25.49 -3.42 -18.41
C ILE A 838 -26.20 -3.15 -19.74
N MET A 839 -27.26 -3.90 -20.08
CA MET A 839 -28.03 -3.66 -21.29
C MET A 839 -28.73 -2.31 -21.28
N ASP A 840 -29.38 -1.94 -20.17
CA ASP A 840 -29.97 -0.60 -20.01
C ASP A 840 -28.90 0.50 -20.15
N PHE A 841 -27.68 0.24 -19.67
CA PHE A 841 -26.54 1.14 -19.87
C PHE A 841 -26.13 1.23 -21.36
N VAL A 842 -25.99 0.10 -22.05
CA VAL A 842 -25.63 0.06 -23.48
C VAL A 842 -26.69 0.78 -24.32
N ASP A 843 -27.97 0.55 -24.05
CA ASP A 843 -29.08 1.20 -24.76
C ASP A 843 -29.06 2.72 -24.57
N ARG A 844 -28.86 3.21 -23.34
CA ARG A 844 -28.94 4.65 -23.03
C ARG A 844 -27.67 5.44 -23.28
N PHE A 845 -26.49 4.86 -23.11
CA PHE A 845 -25.21 5.57 -23.26
C PHE A 845 -24.56 5.33 -24.63
N ILE A 846 -24.79 4.16 -25.25
CA ILE A 846 -24.08 3.75 -26.48
C ILE A 846 -25.02 3.78 -27.70
N MET A 847 -26.16 3.08 -27.62
CA MET A 847 -27.07 2.86 -28.75
C MET A 847 -28.18 3.93 -28.80
N ILE A 848 -27.77 5.19 -28.97
CA ILE A 848 -28.68 6.34 -29.04
C ILE A 848 -29.15 6.53 -30.49
N ASP A 849 -30.40 6.15 -30.76
CA ASP A 849 -31.02 6.14 -32.09
C ASP A 849 -32.29 7.01 -32.21
N SER A 850 -32.66 7.73 -31.13
CA SER A 850 -33.88 8.55 -31.09
C SER A 850 -33.70 9.82 -30.26
N GLU A 851 -34.50 10.85 -30.54
CA GLU A 851 -34.49 12.11 -29.77
C GLU A 851 -34.95 11.90 -28.32
N GLU A 852 -35.84 10.93 -28.06
CA GLU A 852 -36.30 10.61 -26.71
C GLU A 852 -35.15 10.07 -25.84
N LYS A 853 -34.25 9.27 -26.40
CA LYS A 853 -33.06 8.78 -25.67
C LYS A 853 -32.11 9.93 -25.33
N VAL A 854 -31.93 10.88 -26.25
CA VAL A 854 -31.17 12.12 -26.00
C VAL A 854 -31.80 12.91 -24.87
N HIS A 855 -33.12 13.12 -24.89
CA HIS A 855 -33.85 13.83 -23.84
C HIS A 855 -33.90 13.10 -22.49
N SER A 856 -33.59 11.79 -22.46
CA SER A 856 -33.50 11.00 -21.24
C SER A 856 -32.21 11.25 -20.44
N LEU A 857 -31.23 11.95 -21.00
CA LEU A 857 -29.94 12.26 -20.38
C LEU A 857 -29.82 13.76 -20.11
N PHE A 858 -29.45 14.13 -18.88
CA PHE A 858 -29.15 15.52 -18.55
C PHE A 858 -27.83 15.98 -19.16
N ASN A 859 -26.82 15.09 -19.20
CA ASN A 859 -25.48 15.38 -19.73
C ASN A 859 -25.19 14.54 -20.98
N PHE A 860 -26.03 14.64 -22.00
CA PHE A 860 -25.95 13.85 -23.24
C PHE A 860 -24.54 13.72 -23.81
N GLU A 861 -23.83 14.83 -24.06
CA GLU A 861 -22.50 14.79 -24.68
C GLU A 861 -21.49 13.99 -23.86
N GLN A 862 -21.45 14.19 -22.54
CA GLN A 862 -20.50 13.52 -21.65
C GLN A 862 -20.84 12.04 -21.48
N SER A 863 -22.13 11.73 -21.30
CA SER A 863 -22.63 10.36 -21.13
C SER A 863 -22.48 9.54 -22.41
N HIS A 864 -22.82 10.11 -23.56
CA HIS A 864 -22.64 9.45 -24.84
C HIS A 864 -21.16 9.27 -25.20
N HIS A 865 -20.32 10.28 -24.99
CA HIS A 865 -18.87 10.14 -25.17
C HIS A 865 -18.29 9.03 -24.28
N PHE A 866 -18.71 8.94 -23.02
CA PHE A 866 -18.32 7.84 -22.13
C PHE A 866 -18.77 6.48 -22.67
N GLY A 867 -20.01 6.38 -23.16
CA GLY A 867 -20.54 5.19 -23.81
C GLY A 867 -19.72 4.76 -25.03
N LEU A 868 -19.40 5.70 -25.92
CA LEU A 868 -18.54 5.47 -27.07
C LEU A 868 -17.13 5.02 -26.65
N ARG A 869 -16.58 5.60 -25.58
CA ARG A 869 -15.28 5.19 -25.05
C ARG A 869 -15.28 3.75 -24.56
N VAL A 870 -16.36 3.31 -23.91
CA VAL A 870 -16.57 1.92 -23.50
C VAL A 870 -16.65 1.02 -24.74
N LEU A 871 -17.50 1.35 -25.71
CA LEU A 871 -17.66 0.60 -26.96
C LEU A 871 -16.33 0.43 -27.69
N SER A 872 -15.55 1.51 -27.80
CA SER A 872 -14.21 1.54 -28.40
C SER A 872 -13.29 0.47 -27.80
N VAL A 873 -13.26 0.32 -26.47
CA VAL A 873 -12.47 -0.71 -25.79
C VAL A 873 -13.06 -2.11 -25.97
N LEU A 874 -14.38 -2.27 -25.98
CA LEU A 874 -15.05 -3.55 -26.21
C LEU A 874 -14.75 -4.09 -27.61
N CYS A 875 -14.78 -3.22 -28.63
CA CYS A 875 -14.46 -3.56 -30.02
C CYS A 875 -13.00 -3.95 -30.26
N SER A 876 -12.10 -3.76 -29.28
CA SER A 876 -10.74 -4.33 -29.37
C SER A 876 -10.73 -5.85 -29.34
N CYS A 877 -11.72 -6.47 -28.69
CA CYS A 877 -11.86 -7.93 -28.68
C CYS A 877 -12.66 -8.34 -29.91
N LEU A 878 -12.05 -9.12 -30.79
CA LEU A 878 -12.69 -9.50 -32.05
C LEU A 878 -13.98 -10.29 -31.81
N ASP A 879 -13.98 -11.21 -30.84
CA ASP A 879 -15.18 -11.97 -30.47
C ASP A 879 -16.31 -11.02 -30.04
N THR A 880 -16.00 -10.03 -29.18
CA THR A 880 -16.97 -9.02 -28.73
C THR A 880 -17.44 -8.14 -29.88
N PHE A 881 -16.53 -7.67 -30.73
CA PHE A 881 -16.87 -6.88 -31.91
C PHE A 881 -17.82 -7.63 -32.84
N LEU A 882 -17.50 -8.86 -33.22
CA LEU A 882 -18.31 -9.67 -34.13
C LEU A 882 -19.70 -9.93 -33.53
N PHE A 883 -19.75 -10.26 -32.23
CA PHE A 883 -21.01 -10.44 -31.52
C PHE A 883 -21.86 -9.17 -31.51
N LEU A 884 -21.28 -8.02 -31.14
CA LEU A 884 -22.00 -6.75 -31.08
C LEU A 884 -22.49 -6.30 -32.47
N GLU A 885 -21.68 -6.51 -33.51
CA GLU A 885 -22.08 -6.16 -34.88
C GLU A 885 -23.19 -7.06 -35.40
N CYS A 886 -23.09 -8.38 -35.22
CA CYS A 886 -24.15 -9.31 -35.59
C CYS A 886 -25.47 -8.99 -34.88
N ARG A 887 -25.41 -8.70 -33.57
CA ARG A 887 -26.61 -8.54 -32.74
C ARG A 887 -27.25 -7.16 -32.85
N TYR A 888 -26.43 -6.10 -32.84
CA TYR A 888 -26.91 -4.72 -32.70
C TYR A 888 -26.66 -3.85 -33.93
N ARG A 889 -25.82 -4.27 -34.88
CA ARG A 889 -25.44 -3.49 -36.08
C ARG A 889 -25.00 -2.07 -35.73
N PHE A 890 -24.13 -1.96 -34.74
CA PHE A 890 -23.71 -0.66 -34.23
C PHE A 890 -22.97 0.15 -35.31
N GLN A 891 -22.30 -0.50 -36.28
CA GLN A 891 -21.65 0.22 -37.37
C GLN A 891 -22.64 1.00 -38.23
N GLU A 892 -23.81 0.42 -38.53
CA GLU A 892 -24.89 1.07 -39.29
C GLU A 892 -25.42 2.30 -38.55
N LEU A 893 -25.67 2.15 -37.24
CA LEU A 893 -26.10 3.25 -36.37
C LEU A 893 -25.07 4.38 -36.34
N MET A 894 -23.79 4.08 -36.12
CA MET A 894 -22.73 5.08 -36.02
C MET A 894 -22.48 5.80 -37.34
N LEU A 895 -22.60 5.10 -38.48
CA LEU A 895 -22.53 5.73 -39.81
C LEU A 895 -23.70 6.68 -40.05
N GLN A 896 -24.91 6.30 -39.60
CA GLN A 896 -26.06 7.19 -39.66
C GLN A 896 -25.88 8.43 -38.77
N SER A 897 -25.44 8.28 -37.52
CA SER A 897 -25.14 9.44 -36.67
C SER A 897 -24.02 10.32 -37.24
N GLN A 898 -23.06 9.73 -37.97
CA GLN A 898 -22.02 10.50 -38.66
C GLN A 898 -22.58 11.23 -39.89
N LEU A 899 -23.55 10.64 -40.61
CA LEU A 899 -24.31 11.31 -41.68
C LEU A 899 -25.11 12.50 -41.12
N ASP A 900 -25.74 12.35 -39.96
CA ASP A 900 -26.54 13.41 -39.33
C ASP A 900 -25.66 14.60 -38.89
N ASN A 901 -24.37 14.36 -38.60
CA ASN A 901 -23.36 15.37 -38.30
C ASN A 901 -22.78 16.08 -39.55
N LYS A 902 -23.28 15.78 -40.76
CA LYS A 902 -22.78 16.36 -42.01
C LYS A 902 -23.38 17.75 -42.24
N LEU A 903 -22.53 18.73 -42.57
CA LEU A 903 -22.97 20.11 -42.81
C LEU A 903 -23.71 20.23 -44.16
N GLU A 904 -24.58 21.24 -44.28
CA GLU A 904 -25.39 21.50 -45.48
C GLU A 904 -24.54 21.73 -46.75
N ASN A 905 -23.25 22.06 -46.59
CA ASN A 905 -22.30 22.27 -47.69
C ASN A 905 -21.83 20.97 -48.37
N GLY A 906 -22.16 19.79 -47.80
CA GLY A 906 -22.04 18.49 -48.46
C GLY A 906 -20.65 17.83 -48.40
N GLU A 907 -19.60 18.50 -47.94
CA GLU A 907 -18.25 17.90 -47.77
C GLU A 907 -17.76 17.91 -46.32
N ASP A 908 -18.21 18.84 -45.49
CA ASP A 908 -17.69 19.00 -44.12
C ASP A 908 -18.58 18.34 -43.05
N PHE A 909 -17.97 17.94 -41.95
CA PHE A 909 -18.64 17.33 -40.78
C PHE A 909 -18.44 18.19 -39.54
N ILE A 910 -19.39 18.14 -38.60
CA ILE A 910 -19.24 18.71 -37.26
C ILE A 910 -18.17 17.90 -36.50
N ILE A 911 -17.13 18.60 -36.04
CA ILE A 911 -16.01 18.04 -35.26
C ILE A 911 -16.25 18.32 -33.78
N ASP A 912 -16.68 17.29 -33.07
CA ASP A 912 -16.83 17.23 -31.62
C ASP A 912 -16.20 15.94 -31.03
N MET A 913 -16.15 15.81 -29.71
CA MET A 913 -15.57 14.63 -29.03
C MET A 913 -16.31 13.32 -29.34
N CYS A 914 -17.61 13.36 -29.67
CA CYS A 914 -18.39 12.18 -30.04
C CYS A 914 -18.06 11.75 -31.48
N SER A 915 -18.01 12.70 -32.42
CA SER A 915 -17.68 12.47 -33.83
C SER A 915 -16.25 11.91 -34.01
N VAL A 916 -15.30 12.38 -33.20
CA VAL A 916 -13.91 11.88 -33.19
C VAL A 916 -13.86 10.44 -32.68
N GLU A 917 -14.55 10.13 -31.57
CA GLU A 917 -14.56 8.75 -31.04
C GLU A 917 -15.35 7.80 -31.95
N ARG A 918 -16.45 8.25 -32.58
CA ARG A 918 -17.20 7.49 -33.60
C ARG A 918 -16.32 7.15 -34.80
N ASN A 919 -15.61 8.13 -35.36
CA ASN A 919 -14.69 7.91 -36.46
C ASN A 919 -13.61 6.88 -36.10
N HIS A 920 -13.02 7.00 -34.91
CA HIS A 920 -12.07 6.02 -34.40
C HIS A 920 -12.66 4.60 -34.35
N ILE A 921 -13.88 4.44 -33.83
CA ILE A 921 -14.57 3.14 -33.74
C ILE A 921 -14.85 2.57 -35.14
N LEU A 922 -15.34 3.39 -36.07
CA LEU A 922 -15.66 2.97 -37.44
C LEU A 922 -14.41 2.48 -38.21
N VAL A 923 -13.29 3.22 -38.14
CA VAL A 923 -12.03 2.77 -38.75
C VAL A 923 -11.53 1.49 -38.09
N LYS A 924 -11.48 1.45 -36.75
CA LYS A 924 -10.95 0.32 -35.97
C LYS A 924 -11.74 -0.97 -36.15
N SER A 925 -13.06 -0.88 -36.29
CA SER A 925 -13.95 -2.02 -36.47
C SER A 925 -14.04 -2.50 -37.93
N TYR A 926 -13.59 -1.70 -38.89
CA TYR A 926 -13.53 -2.08 -40.30
C TYR A 926 -12.16 -2.64 -40.73
N LEU A 927 -11.06 -2.01 -40.28
CA LEU A 927 -9.68 -2.37 -40.63
C LEU A 927 -9.03 -3.23 -39.54
N ILE A 928 -8.70 -4.48 -39.86
CA ILE A 928 -7.92 -5.38 -39.01
C ILE A 928 -6.45 -5.36 -39.44
N GLY A 929 -5.54 -5.41 -38.48
CA GLY A 929 -4.11 -5.51 -38.77
C GLY A 929 -3.22 -5.03 -37.63
N GLY A 930 -1.94 -5.41 -37.69
CA GLY A 930 -0.89 -4.95 -36.78
C GLY A 930 -0.52 -3.46 -36.97
N PRO A 931 0.46 -2.97 -36.20
CA PRO A 931 0.91 -1.57 -36.23
C PRO A 931 1.35 -1.08 -37.62
N SER A 932 1.86 -1.96 -38.48
CA SER A 932 2.34 -1.61 -39.82
C SER A 932 1.29 -1.85 -40.92
N GLU A 933 0.12 -2.38 -40.56
CA GLU A 933 -0.89 -2.89 -41.51
C GLU A 933 -2.17 -2.04 -41.59
N ARG A 934 -2.37 -1.16 -40.60
CA ARG A 934 -3.48 -0.20 -40.55
C ARG A 934 -3.07 1.07 -39.82
N ILE A 935 -3.73 2.18 -40.13
CA ILE A 935 -3.57 3.46 -39.42
C ILE A 935 -4.89 3.78 -38.72
N ILE A 936 -4.87 3.84 -37.39
CA ILE A 936 -6.05 4.19 -36.59
C ILE A 936 -5.97 5.67 -36.24
N PRO A 937 -7.02 6.47 -36.50
CA PRO A 937 -6.99 7.89 -36.20
C PRO A 937 -6.87 8.18 -34.70
N GLY A 938 -6.21 9.29 -34.38
CA GLY A 938 -6.10 9.80 -33.02
C GLY A 938 -7.45 10.23 -32.42
N LYS A 939 -7.49 10.38 -31.10
CA LYS A 939 -8.68 10.78 -30.31
C LYS A 939 -8.62 12.21 -29.77
N THR A 940 -7.54 12.93 -30.06
CA THR A 940 -7.27 14.26 -29.55
C THR A 940 -7.37 15.29 -30.67
N LEU A 941 -8.00 16.41 -30.38
CA LEU A 941 -7.98 17.57 -31.27
C LEU A 941 -6.60 18.25 -31.19
N THR A 942 -6.18 18.83 -32.31
CA THR A 942 -4.95 19.62 -32.43
C THR A 942 -5.23 21.09 -32.07
N GLU A 943 -4.19 21.82 -31.69
CA GLU A 943 -4.27 23.28 -31.46
C GLU A 943 -4.38 24.09 -32.78
N ASP A 944 -4.26 23.41 -33.92
CA ASP A 944 -4.43 24.00 -35.25
C ASP A 944 -5.91 24.31 -35.50
N VAL A 945 -6.24 25.59 -35.55
CA VAL A 945 -7.62 26.09 -35.71
C VAL A 945 -8.19 25.79 -37.09
N ASP A 946 -7.34 25.74 -38.13
CA ASP A 946 -7.76 25.49 -39.50
C ASP A 946 -7.92 23.99 -39.80
N ASN A 947 -7.26 23.14 -39.01
CA ASN A 947 -7.37 21.69 -39.08
C ASN A 947 -7.35 21.08 -37.67
N PRO A 948 -8.44 21.22 -36.90
CA PRO A 948 -8.49 20.74 -35.51
C PRO A 948 -8.49 19.21 -35.41
N TYR A 949 -8.71 18.50 -36.53
CA TYR A 949 -8.66 17.05 -36.60
C TYR A 949 -8.14 16.59 -37.98
N PRO A 950 -6.89 16.11 -38.07
CA PRO A 950 -6.21 15.85 -39.34
C PRO A 950 -6.68 14.58 -40.07
N TRP A 951 -7.73 13.92 -39.60
CA TRP A 951 -8.21 12.65 -40.14
C TRP A 951 -9.57 12.81 -40.84
N PRO A 952 -9.74 12.28 -42.06
CA PRO A 952 -10.98 12.48 -42.82
C PRO A 952 -12.15 11.71 -42.19
N LEU A 953 -13.17 12.43 -41.73
CA LEU A 953 -14.44 11.86 -41.29
C LEU A 953 -15.21 11.27 -42.49
N PHE A 954 -15.92 10.15 -42.28
CA PHE A 954 -16.67 9.46 -43.33
C PHE A 954 -17.96 8.88 -42.79
N SER A 955 -18.92 8.62 -43.69
CA SER A 955 -20.28 8.25 -43.32
C SER A 955 -20.82 7.04 -44.11
N ALA A 956 -19.96 6.39 -44.90
CA ALA A 956 -20.22 5.12 -45.57
C ALA A 956 -18.92 4.34 -45.77
N TYR A 957 -18.99 3.00 -45.75
CA TYR A 957 -17.84 2.14 -46.04
C TYR A 957 -17.60 1.94 -47.55
N PRO A 958 -16.35 1.67 -47.99
CA PRO A 958 -15.11 1.50 -47.21
C PRO A 958 -14.53 2.84 -46.70
N PRO A 959 -13.70 2.82 -45.65
CA PRO A 959 -13.06 4.03 -45.12
C PRO A 959 -12.06 4.63 -46.14
N PRO A 960 -11.75 5.94 -46.03
CA PRO A 960 -10.74 6.63 -46.84
C PRO A 960 -9.37 5.92 -46.89
N LYS A 961 -8.65 6.07 -48.01
CA LYS A 961 -7.34 5.43 -48.21
C LYS A 961 -6.26 5.94 -47.26
N ASP A 962 -6.44 7.11 -46.67
CA ASP A 962 -5.56 7.73 -45.66
C ASP A 962 -5.38 6.83 -44.41
N TYR A 963 -6.30 5.89 -44.18
CA TYR A 963 -6.22 4.91 -43.09
C TYR A 963 -5.45 3.63 -43.46
N LEU A 964 -4.96 3.51 -44.70
CA LEU A 964 -4.16 2.38 -45.17
C LEU A 964 -2.68 2.77 -45.30
N PRO A 965 -1.75 1.95 -44.78
CA PRO A 965 -0.31 2.22 -44.88
C PRO A 965 0.23 2.04 -46.30
N VAL A 966 1.34 2.72 -46.61
CA VAL A 966 2.05 2.63 -47.90
C VAL A 966 2.92 1.36 -47.95
N GLU A 967 2.90 0.67 -49.09
CA GLU A 967 3.44 -0.69 -49.29
C GLU A 967 4.91 -0.89 -48.88
N GLN A 968 5.19 -1.97 -48.14
CA GLN A 968 6.51 -2.58 -48.03
C GLN A 968 6.45 -4.09 -48.35
N ILE A 969 7.31 -4.53 -49.28
CA ILE A 969 7.47 -5.91 -49.76
C ILE A 969 8.94 -6.33 -49.59
N CYS A 970 9.23 -7.51 -49.04
CA CYS A 970 10.28 -8.47 -49.48
C CYS A 970 10.29 -9.75 -48.61
N ASP A 971 10.63 -10.92 -49.19
CA ASP A 971 10.81 -12.21 -48.48
C ASP A 971 11.87 -13.10 -49.20
N PRO A 972 12.83 -13.72 -48.47
CA PRO A 972 13.74 -14.74 -49.01
C PRO A 972 13.80 -16.09 -48.23
N LEU A 973 12.76 -16.56 -47.51
CA LEU A 973 12.82 -17.83 -46.75
C LEU A 973 12.12 -19.07 -47.35
N LEU A 974 12.18 -19.26 -48.66
CA LEU A 974 11.52 -20.40 -49.34
C LEU A 974 12.43 -21.63 -49.53
N GLU A 975 13.75 -21.41 -49.61
CA GLU A 975 14.69 -22.37 -50.21
C GLU A 975 15.03 -23.60 -49.32
N PHE A 976 14.83 -23.52 -48.00
CA PHE A 976 15.12 -24.63 -47.08
C PHE A 976 13.96 -25.64 -46.97
N LEU A 977 12.71 -25.16 -46.88
CA LEU A 977 11.53 -26.00 -46.64
C LEU A 977 11.14 -26.85 -47.88
N GLU A 978 11.51 -26.41 -49.08
CA GLU A 978 11.21 -27.13 -50.32
C GLU A 978 12.15 -28.34 -50.54
N ASN A 979 13.29 -28.42 -49.85
CA ASN A 979 14.36 -29.38 -50.14
C ASN A 979 14.48 -30.57 -49.15
N SER A 980 13.70 -30.62 -48.06
CA SER A 980 13.78 -31.70 -47.05
C SER A 980 12.40 -32.21 -46.61
N GLN A 981 12.03 -33.43 -47.01
CA GLN A 981 10.83 -34.13 -46.52
C GLN A 981 11.20 -35.11 -45.38
N PRO A 982 10.38 -35.24 -44.32
CA PRO A 982 10.64 -36.18 -43.23
C PRO A 982 10.47 -37.64 -43.69
N LEU A 983 11.50 -38.48 -43.52
CA LEU A 983 11.43 -39.94 -43.68
C LEU A 983 11.15 -40.61 -42.32
N SER A 984 10.34 -41.68 -42.32
CA SER A 984 9.74 -42.32 -41.13
C SER A 984 10.68 -42.90 -40.08
N THR A 985 12.00 -42.93 -40.33
CA THR A 985 13.01 -43.51 -39.43
C THR A 985 13.91 -42.47 -38.73
N ASP A 986 13.88 -41.20 -39.17
CA ASP A 986 14.78 -40.11 -38.70
C ASP A 986 14.01 -38.88 -38.18
N SER A 987 12.75 -39.03 -37.77
CA SER A 987 11.88 -37.90 -37.38
C SER A 987 12.41 -37.07 -36.19
N SER A 988 13.13 -37.66 -35.23
CA SER A 988 13.66 -36.91 -34.07
C SER A 988 14.92 -36.10 -34.42
N THR A 989 15.81 -36.63 -35.27
CA THR A 989 17.02 -35.95 -35.73
C THR A 989 16.66 -34.83 -36.71
N TRP A 990 15.68 -35.08 -37.59
CA TRP A 990 15.11 -34.05 -38.46
C TRP A 990 14.46 -32.91 -37.67
N LEU A 991 13.71 -33.20 -36.60
CA LEU A 991 13.07 -32.16 -35.79
C LEU A 991 14.09 -31.29 -35.05
N GLN A 992 15.16 -31.88 -34.51
CA GLN A 992 16.27 -31.12 -33.90
C GLN A 992 16.99 -30.23 -34.91
N GLU A 993 17.23 -30.72 -36.12
CA GLU A 993 17.84 -29.95 -37.20
C GLU A 993 16.93 -28.82 -37.73
N CYS A 994 15.61 -29.09 -37.80
CA CYS A 994 14.59 -28.09 -38.11
C CYS A 994 14.56 -26.98 -37.06
N ARG A 995 14.56 -27.32 -35.76
CA ARG A 995 14.65 -26.36 -34.63
C ARG A 995 15.92 -25.50 -34.74
N ARG A 996 17.08 -26.12 -34.97
CA ARG A 996 18.36 -25.42 -35.11
C ARG A 996 18.35 -24.44 -36.27
N THR A 997 17.91 -24.90 -37.45
CA THR A 997 17.86 -24.09 -38.67
C THR A 997 16.85 -22.95 -38.56
N PHE A 998 15.69 -23.20 -37.93
CA PHE A 998 14.69 -22.19 -37.63
C PHE A 998 15.26 -21.09 -36.71
N CYS A 999 15.94 -21.47 -35.62
CA CYS A 999 16.57 -20.51 -34.70
C CYS A 999 17.69 -19.69 -35.37
N GLU A 1000 18.57 -20.32 -36.15
CA GLU A 1000 19.64 -19.62 -36.89
C GLU A 1000 19.08 -18.64 -37.92
N SER A 1001 18.01 -19.04 -38.59
CA SER A 1001 17.31 -18.20 -39.56
C SER A 1001 16.72 -16.94 -38.91
N LEU A 1002 16.06 -17.10 -37.76
CA LEU A 1002 15.52 -15.99 -36.97
C LEU A 1002 16.60 -15.01 -36.50
N ILE A 1003 17.69 -15.54 -35.94
CA ILE A 1003 18.79 -14.72 -35.40
C ILE A 1003 19.53 -13.98 -36.52
N SER A 1004 19.65 -14.58 -37.71
CA SER A 1004 20.30 -13.95 -38.86
C SER A 1004 19.50 -12.80 -39.49
N GLY A 1005 18.24 -12.59 -39.07
CA GLY A 1005 17.34 -11.57 -39.60
C GLY A 1005 16.90 -11.81 -41.05
N LYS A 1006 17.15 -13.02 -41.59
CA LYS A 1006 16.86 -13.37 -42.99
C LYS A 1006 15.47 -13.98 -43.20
N SER A 1007 14.76 -14.34 -42.13
CA SER A 1007 13.41 -14.90 -42.20
C SER A 1007 12.32 -13.85 -41.98
N LYS A 1008 11.52 -13.61 -43.00
CA LYS A 1008 10.20 -12.98 -42.86
C LYS A 1008 9.15 -13.98 -43.35
N PRO A 1009 8.59 -14.86 -42.52
CA PRO A 1009 7.72 -15.93 -43.03
C PRO A 1009 6.45 -15.35 -43.67
N ARG A 1010 6.42 -15.22 -45.01
CA ARG A 1010 5.19 -15.02 -45.79
C ARG A 1010 5.02 -16.19 -46.78
N GLY A 1011 3.78 -16.45 -47.19
CA GLY A 1011 3.47 -17.47 -48.19
C GLY A 1011 3.44 -18.91 -47.67
N LYS A 1012 4.02 -19.86 -48.44
CA LYS A 1012 3.90 -21.31 -48.23
C LYS A 1012 4.64 -21.86 -46.99
N VAL A 1013 5.44 -21.04 -46.32
CA VAL A 1013 6.29 -21.43 -45.17
C VAL A 1013 5.48 -22.02 -44.03
N LEU A 1014 4.43 -21.33 -43.56
CA LEU A 1014 3.59 -21.81 -42.46
C LEU A 1014 2.82 -23.08 -42.83
N PRO A 1015 2.17 -23.19 -44.01
CA PRO A 1015 1.60 -24.45 -44.49
C PRO A 1015 2.60 -25.62 -44.52
N LEU A 1016 3.81 -25.40 -45.07
CA LEU A 1016 4.87 -26.42 -45.14
C LEU A 1016 5.37 -26.84 -43.75
N LEU A 1017 5.52 -25.87 -42.82
CA LEU A 1017 5.86 -26.17 -41.43
C LEU A 1017 4.77 -26.98 -40.75
N LEU A 1018 3.50 -26.60 -40.91
CA LEU A 1018 2.36 -27.36 -40.37
C LEU A 1018 2.34 -28.78 -40.91
N GLU A 1019 2.52 -28.99 -42.21
CA GLU A 1019 2.53 -30.31 -42.82
C GLU A 1019 3.70 -31.18 -42.33
N ASN A 1020 4.93 -30.65 -42.41
CA ASN A 1020 6.13 -31.42 -42.10
C ASN A 1020 6.35 -31.63 -40.59
N VAL A 1021 6.15 -30.58 -39.76
CA VAL A 1021 6.35 -30.66 -38.31
C VAL A 1021 5.27 -31.50 -37.64
N CYS A 1022 3.99 -31.35 -38.02
CA CYS A 1022 2.93 -32.19 -37.44
C CYS A 1022 3.14 -33.68 -37.79
N THR A 1023 3.59 -33.98 -39.03
CA THR A 1023 3.93 -35.36 -39.45
C THR A 1023 5.13 -35.91 -38.69
N ALA A 1024 6.15 -35.09 -38.41
CA ALA A 1024 7.29 -35.51 -37.59
C ALA A 1024 6.90 -35.74 -36.13
N LEU A 1025 6.11 -34.83 -35.52
CA LEU A 1025 5.65 -34.93 -34.14
C LEU A 1025 4.77 -36.16 -33.89
N THR A 1026 3.97 -36.59 -34.87
CA THR A 1026 3.16 -37.81 -34.73
C THR A 1026 3.98 -39.09 -34.66
N ASN A 1027 5.22 -39.07 -35.14
CA ASN A 1027 6.15 -40.18 -35.04
C ASN A 1027 6.98 -40.17 -33.74
N ILE A 1028 6.82 -39.14 -32.89
CA ILE A 1028 7.56 -38.97 -31.62
C ILE A 1028 6.56 -39.03 -30.46
N THR A 1029 6.45 -40.20 -29.81
CA THR A 1029 5.44 -40.44 -28.75
C THR A 1029 5.56 -39.52 -27.54
N GLU A 1030 6.75 -38.97 -27.25
CA GLU A 1030 7.00 -38.08 -26.10
C GLU A 1030 6.62 -36.61 -26.36
N GLU A 1031 6.58 -36.17 -27.63
CA GLU A 1031 6.25 -34.78 -28.02
C GLU A 1031 4.90 -34.68 -28.78
N ALA A 1032 4.22 -35.80 -29.05
CA ALA A 1032 2.92 -35.82 -29.71
C ALA A 1032 1.81 -35.20 -28.84
N ILE A 1033 1.27 -34.05 -29.26
CA ILE A 1033 0.22 -33.31 -28.53
C ILE A 1033 -1.19 -33.83 -28.88
N PHE A 1034 -1.39 -34.38 -30.09
CA PHE A 1034 -2.68 -34.86 -30.57
C PHE A 1034 -2.62 -36.31 -31.07
N PRO A 1035 -3.59 -37.17 -30.72
CA PRO A 1035 -3.74 -38.47 -31.38
C PRO A 1035 -4.18 -38.27 -32.84
N LEU A 1036 -3.58 -39.00 -33.78
CA LEU A 1036 -4.09 -39.08 -35.15
C LEU A 1036 -5.44 -39.78 -35.11
N ILE A 1037 -6.50 -39.02 -35.41
CA ILE A 1037 -7.85 -39.57 -35.60
C ILE A 1037 -8.09 -39.53 -37.11
N ASP A 1038 -8.19 -40.70 -37.73
CA ASP A 1038 -8.60 -40.83 -39.14
C ASP A 1038 -10.03 -40.29 -39.28
N PHE A 1039 -10.16 -39.08 -39.82
CA PHE A 1039 -11.44 -38.44 -40.03
C PHE A 1039 -11.78 -38.36 -41.51
N SER A 1040 -12.89 -39.02 -41.89
CA SER A 1040 -13.45 -38.93 -43.24
C SER A 1040 -14.88 -38.38 -43.16
N ALA A 1041 -15.10 -37.20 -43.71
CA ALA A 1041 -16.43 -36.62 -43.88
C ALA A 1041 -16.77 -36.52 -45.37
N SER A 1042 -17.97 -36.98 -45.76
CA SER A 1042 -18.46 -36.84 -47.14
C SER A 1042 -19.10 -35.47 -47.36
N GLU A 1043 -19.04 -34.95 -48.59
CA GLU A 1043 -19.64 -33.65 -48.96
C GLU A 1043 -21.14 -33.56 -48.63
N SER A 1044 -21.87 -34.69 -48.66
CA SER A 1044 -23.28 -34.75 -48.25
C SER A 1044 -23.49 -34.45 -46.77
N SER A 1045 -22.55 -34.85 -45.91
CA SER A 1045 -22.63 -34.65 -44.45
C SER A 1045 -22.38 -33.18 -44.07
N LEU A 1046 -21.54 -32.48 -44.84
CA LEU A 1046 -21.22 -31.06 -44.64
C LEU A 1046 -22.37 -30.11 -45.06
N LYS A 1047 -23.27 -30.55 -45.95
CA LYS A 1047 -24.44 -29.75 -46.35
C LYS A 1047 -25.38 -29.44 -45.18
N ASN A 1048 -25.44 -30.32 -44.18
CA ASN A 1048 -26.30 -30.17 -43.01
C ASN A 1048 -25.67 -29.33 -41.89
N VAL A 1049 -24.42 -28.86 -42.07
CA VAL A 1049 -23.72 -28.05 -41.07
C VAL A 1049 -23.87 -26.57 -41.44
N GLU A 1050 -24.59 -25.83 -40.60
CA GLU A 1050 -24.78 -24.39 -40.73
C GLU A 1050 -23.80 -23.62 -39.83
N LEU A 1051 -23.24 -22.54 -40.40
CA LEU A 1051 -22.45 -21.56 -39.66
C LEU A 1051 -23.39 -20.50 -39.09
N SER A 1052 -23.13 -20.09 -37.86
CA SER A 1052 -23.77 -18.96 -37.17
C SER A 1052 -23.49 -17.63 -37.87
N GLU A 1053 -24.29 -16.61 -37.56
CA GLU A 1053 -24.09 -15.26 -38.12
C GLU A 1053 -22.71 -14.68 -37.77
N ILE A 1054 -22.21 -14.98 -36.56
CA ILE A 1054 -20.88 -14.57 -36.08
C ILE A 1054 -19.78 -15.24 -36.91
N GLU A 1055 -19.86 -16.55 -37.14
CA GLU A 1055 -18.89 -17.28 -37.98
C GLU A 1055 -18.89 -16.76 -39.42
N ASN A 1056 -20.07 -16.46 -39.98
CA ASN A 1056 -20.20 -15.90 -41.33
C ASN A 1056 -19.60 -14.48 -41.42
N LEU A 1057 -19.83 -13.63 -40.43
CA LEU A 1057 -19.22 -12.30 -40.38
C LEU A 1057 -17.69 -12.39 -40.20
N GLY A 1058 -17.22 -13.26 -39.30
CA GLY A 1058 -15.80 -13.54 -39.09
C GLY A 1058 -15.11 -14.03 -40.37
N THR A 1059 -15.78 -14.84 -41.18
CA THR A 1059 -15.28 -15.30 -42.49
C THR A 1059 -15.09 -14.11 -43.45
N LYS A 1060 -16.09 -13.22 -43.56
CA LYS A 1060 -16.01 -12.02 -44.41
C LYS A 1060 -14.87 -11.08 -43.97
N VAL A 1061 -14.73 -10.90 -42.65
CA VAL A 1061 -13.69 -10.05 -42.05
C VAL A 1061 -12.29 -10.63 -42.30
N THR A 1062 -12.12 -11.94 -42.10
CA THR A 1062 -10.85 -12.65 -42.35
C THR A 1062 -10.43 -12.56 -43.81
N VAL A 1063 -11.36 -12.81 -44.74
CA VAL A 1063 -11.06 -12.74 -46.18
C VAL A 1063 -10.74 -11.32 -46.61
N ARG A 1064 -11.44 -10.30 -46.07
CA ARG A 1064 -11.11 -8.89 -46.31
C ARG A 1064 -9.68 -8.58 -45.89
N TYR A 1065 -9.27 -9.01 -44.71
CA TYR A 1065 -7.90 -8.84 -44.22
C TYR A 1065 -6.87 -9.55 -45.12
N GLY A 1066 -7.14 -10.80 -45.53
CA GLY A 1066 -6.27 -11.55 -46.44
C GLY A 1066 -6.13 -10.91 -47.82
N VAL A 1067 -7.21 -10.33 -48.37
CA VAL A 1067 -7.17 -9.57 -49.63
C VAL A 1067 -6.39 -8.27 -49.47
N GLN A 1068 -6.59 -7.54 -48.36
CA GLN A 1068 -5.85 -6.31 -48.05
C GLN A 1068 -4.34 -6.56 -47.97
N LEU A 1069 -3.92 -7.68 -47.37
CA LEU A 1069 -2.52 -8.10 -47.31
C LEU A 1069 -2.01 -8.77 -48.58
N LYS A 1070 -2.84 -8.90 -49.62
CA LYS A 1070 -2.55 -9.61 -50.88
C LYS A 1070 -2.15 -11.08 -50.69
N LEU A 1071 -2.63 -11.71 -49.61
CA LEU A 1071 -2.49 -13.15 -49.35
C LEU A 1071 -3.53 -13.97 -50.14
N LEU A 1072 -4.70 -13.36 -50.40
CA LEU A 1072 -5.79 -13.94 -51.17
C LEU A 1072 -6.03 -13.12 -52.46
N GLN A 1073 -6.32 -13.82 -53.56
CA GLN A 1073 -6.54 -13.19 -54.87
C GLN A 1073 -8.01 -12.76 -55.09
N SER A 1074 -8.97 -13.52 -54.55
CA SER A 1074 -10.40 -13.32 -54.75
C SER A 1074 -11.13 -13.34 -53.41
N SER A 1075 -12.01 -12.36 -53.18
CA SER A 1075 -12.84 -12.32 -51.98
C SER A 1075 -13.95 -13.36 -51.99
N THR A 1076 -14.48 -13.73 -53.16
CA THR A 1076 -15.60 -14.69 -53.26
C THR A 1076 -15.13 -16.12 -53.05
N GLU A 1077 -14.07 -16.53 -53.76
CA GLU A 1077 -13.48 -17.87 -53.62
C GLU A 1077 -12.94 -18.10 -52.21
N GLY A 1078 -12.23 -17.11 -51.65
CA GLY A 1078 -11.71 -17.21 -50.28
C GLY A 1078 -12.80 -17.35 -49.21
N ILE A 1079 -13.99 -16.74 -49.40
CA ILE A 1079 -15.13 -16.93 -48.50
C ILE A 1079 -15.68 -18.35 -48.60
N GLU A 1080 -15.84 -18.87 -49.82
CA GLU A 1080 -16.35 -20.23 -50.04
C GLU A 1080 -15.42 -21.29 -49.45
N ASP A 1081 -14.11 -21.19 -49.68
CA ASP A 1081 -13.10 -22.12 -49.17
C ASP A 1081 -13.03 -22.10 -47.63
N LEU A 1082 -13.00 -20.91 -47.02
CA LEU A 1082 -12.94 -20.79 -45.56
C LEU A 1082 -14.25 -21.25 -44.91
N THR A 1083 -15.40 -21.00 -45.55
CA THR A 1083 -16.70 -21.53 -45.12
C THR A 1083 -16.70 -23.05 -45.13
N TYR A 1084 -16.13 -23.67 -46.17
CA TYR A 1084 -16.02 -25.12 -46.27
C TYR A 1084 -15.13 -25.69 -45.16
N LEU A 1085 -13.96 -25.09 -44.91
CA LEU A 1085 -13.06 -25.47 -43.82
C LEU A 1085 -13.71 -25.36 -42.44
N LEU A 1086 -14.45 -24.28 -42.18
CA LEU A 1086 -15.16 -24.09 -40.92
C LEU A 1086 -16.27 -25.14 -40.73
N LYS A 1087 -17.04 -25.45 -41.78
CA LYS A 1087 -18.03 -26.53 -41.73
C LYS A 1087 -17.39 -27.89 -41.44
N TYR A 1088 -16.25 -28.17 -42.06
CA TYR A 1088 -15.49 -29.40 -41.82
C TYR A 1088 -15.00 -29.48 -40.37
N SER A 1089 -14.42 -28.39 -39.86
CA SER A 1089 -13.91 -28.27 -38.50
C SER A 1089 -15.04 -28.42 -37.48
N LYS A 1090 -16.18 -27.77 -37.71
CA LYS A 1090 -17.37 -27.86 -36.85
C LYS A 1090 -17.98 -29.26 -36.85
N PHE A 1091 -18.02 -29.92 -38.00
CA PHE A 1091 -18.46 -31.32 -38.10
C PHE A 1091 -17.54 -32.26 -37.31
N PHE A 1092 -16.23 -32.07 -37.42
CA PHE A 1092 -15.22 -32.82 -36.65
C PHE A 1092 -15.39 -32.60 -35.14
N LEU A 1093 -15.46 -31.34 -34.71
CA LEU A 1093 -15.60 -30.97 -33.30
C LEU A 1093 -16.90 -31.50 -32.69
N ARG A 1094 -18.04 -31.39 -33.39
CA ARG A 1094 -19.30 -32.00 -32.95
C ARG A 1094 -19.20 -33.51 -32.77
N GLY A 1095 -18.44 -34.19 -33.63
CA GLY A 1095 -18.16 -35.62 -33.47
C GLY A 1095 -17.36 -35.95 -32.20
N GLN A 1096 -16.69 -34.95 -31.63
CA GLN A 1096 -15.93 -35.04 -30.39
C GLN A 1096 -16.62 -34.37 -29.20
N GLN A 1097 -17.88 -33.95 -29.31
CA GLN A 1097 -18.60 -33.29 -28.21
C GLN A 1097 -19.25 -34.29 -27.25
N ARG A 1098 -19.24 -33.99 -25.94
CA ARG A 1098 -20.05 -34.67 -24.92
C ARG A 1098 -21.37 -33.93 -24.68
N SER A 1099 -22.45 -34.69 -24.50
CA SER A 1099 -23.72 -34.15 -24.00
C SER A 1099 -23.57 -33.75 -22.54
N THR A 1100 -23.70 -32.46 -22.22
CA THR A 1100 -23.70 -31.96 -20.83
C THR A 1100 -24.89 -31.04 -20.56
N ASP A 1101 -25.59 -31.24 -19.44
CA ASP A 1101 -26.70 -30.39 -18.96
C ASP A 1101 -26.17 -29.11 -18.28
N VAL A 1102 -25.48 -28.24 -19.01
CA VAL A 1102 -24.93 -26.96 -18.47
C VAL A 1102 -25.79 -25.79 -18.93
N THR A 1103 -26.12 -24.88 -18.00
CA THR A 1103 -27.02 -23.72 -18.23
C THR A 1103 -26.29 -22.46 -18.73
N LEU A 1104 -24.99 -22.52 -19.02
CA LEU A 1104 -24.17 -21.38 -19.45
C LEU A 1104 -24.36 -21.09 -20.95
N ARG A 1105 -24.41 -19.81 -21.32
CA ARG A 1105 -24.74 -19.39 -22.70
C ARG A 1105 -23.54 -19.47 -23.65
N ILE A 1106 -22.31 -19.43 -23.12
CA ILE A 1106 -21.03 -19.30 -23.87
C ILE A 1106 -20.34 -20.63 -24.23
N LEU A 1107 -21.02 -21.76 -24.12
CA LEU A 1107 -20.41 -23.03 -24.55
C LEU A 1107 -20.28 -23.05 -26.08
N GLY A 1108 -19.10 -22.63 -26.55
CA GLY A 1108 -18.64 -22.76 -27.93
C GLY A 1108 -17.99 -24.12 -28.16
N ASP A 1109 -17.92 -24.53 -29.42
CA ASP A 1109 -17.68 -25.91 -29.87
C ASP A 1109 -16.39 -26.62 -29.35
N LEU A 1110 -15.46 -25.92 -28.69
CA LEU A 1110 -14.16 -26.42 -28.21
C LEU A 1110 -14.12 -26.83 -26.72
N THR A 1111 -15.05 -26.38 -25.87
CA THR A 1111 -15.02 -26.69 -24.42
C THR A 1111 -15.64 -28.06 -24.06
N ASP A 1112 -16.40 -28.64 -24.99
CA ASP A 1112 -17.15 -29.88 -24.78
C ASP A 1112 -16.45 -31.11 -25.37
N THR A 1113 -15.14 -31.05 -25.62
CA THR A 1113 -14.41 -32.16 -26.25
C THR A 1113 -14.29 -33.39 -25.33
N VAL A 1114 -14.40 -34.60 -25.89
CA VAL A 1114 -14.19 -35.88 -25.16
C VAL A 1114 -12.83 -35.95 -24.46
N HIS A 1115 -11.86 -35.19 -24.95
CA HIS A 1115 -10.49 -35.16 -24.46
C HIS A 1115 -10.30 -34.35 -23.16
N LEU A 1116 -11.27 -33.53 -22.75
CA LEU A 1116 -11.22 -32.78 -21.49
C LEU A 1116 -11.88 -33.54 -20.32
N PRO A 1117 -11.42 -33.34 -19.07
CA PRO A 1117 -12.10 -33.86 -17.88
C PRO A 1117 -13.51 -33.30 -17.72
N VAL A 1118 -14.44 -34.14 -17.27
CA VAL A 1118 -15.85 -33.76 -17.04
C VAL A 1118 -15.95 -32.58 -16.06
N SER A 1119 -15.14 -32.56 -15.00
CA SER A 1119 -15.11 -31.46 -14.02
C SER A 1119 -14.70 -30.12 -14.62
N LEU A 1120 -13.86 -30.12 -15.66
CA LEU A 1120 -13.42 -28.91 -16.35
C LEU A 1120 -14.48 -28.43 -17.34
N THR A 1121 -15.09 -29.34 -18.11
CA THR A 1121 -16.19 -29.04 -19.03
C THR A 1121 -17.40 -28.45 -18.27
N VAL A 1122 -17.82 -29.07 -17.16
CA VAL A 1122 -18.96 -28.60 -16.35
C VAL A 1122 -18.68 -27.25 -15.68
N SER A 1123 -17.41 -26.91 -15.44
CA SER A 1123 -17.05 -25.63 -14.80
C SER A 1123 -17.33 -24.41 -15.69
N GLY A 1124 -17.30 -24.56 -17.02
CA GLY A 1124 -17.40 -23.44 -17.96
C GLY A 1124 -16.18 -22.52 -18.01
N ILE A 1125 -15.07 -22.89 -17.37
CA ILE A 1125 -13.81 -22.12 -17.36
C ILE A 1125 -12.80 -22.74 -18.35
N PRO A 1126 -12.36 -22.01 -19.40
CA PRO A 1126 -11.48 -22.57 -20.43
C PRO A 1126 -10.07 -22.92 -19.92
N PRO A 1127 -9.43 -24.00 -20.43
CA PRO A 1127 -8.03 -24.34 -20.12
C PRO A 1127 -7.04 -23.22 -20.45
N LEU A 1128 -7.32 -22.44 -21.51
CA LEU A 1128 -6.53 -21.25 -21.86
C LEU A 1128 -6.41 -20.29 -20.68
N TYR A 1129 -7.49 -20.13 -19.90
CA TYR A 1129 -7.53 -19.27 -18.74
C TYR A 1129 -6.93 -19.94 -17.51
N SER A 1130 -7.41 -21.13 -17.14
CA SER A 1130 -7.02 -21.80 -15.88
C SER A 1130 -5.61 -22.39 -15.91
N CYS A 1131 -5.02 -22.63 -17.08
CA CYS A 1131 -3.68 -23.21 -17.23
C CYS A 1131 -2.70 -22.24 -17.90
N SER A 1132 -2.90 -21.84 -19.16
CA SER A 1132 -1.92 -20.98 -19.86
C SER A 1132 -1.78 -19.61 -19.18
N CYS A 1133 -2.89 -18.94 -18.88
CA CYS A 1133 -2.83 -17.62 -18.20
C CYS A 1133 -2.34 -17.73 -16.76
N HIS A 1134 -2.65 -18.82 -16.05
CA HIS A 1134 -2.08 -19.09 -14.73
C HIS A 1134 -0.55 -19.20 -14.78
N ASN A 1135 -0.01 -19.96 -15.73
CA ASN A 1135 1.43 -20.08 -15.93
C ASN A 1135 2.07 -18.76 -16.38
N VAL A 1136 1.36 -17.91 -17.12
CA VAL A 1136 1.84 -16.54 -17.41
C VAL A 1136 1.96 -15.71 -16.14
N GLU A 1137 0.93 -15.68 -15.27
CA GLU A 1137 1.04 -14.95 -14.00
C GLU A 1137 2.17 -15.48 -13.12
N LEU A 1138 2.35 -16.79 -13.09
CA LEU A 1138 3.41 -17.47 -12.35
C LEU A 1138 4.81 -17.01 -12.77
N VAL A 1139 5.09 -17.02 -14.08
CA VAL A 1139 6.39 -16.62 -14.61
C VAL A 1139 6.57 -15.11 -14.54
N LEU A 1140 5.51 -14.33 -14.75
CA LEU A 1140 5.57 -12.87 -14.74
C LEU A 1140 5.94 -12.32 -13.36
N GLU A 1141 5.37 -12.89 -12.30
CA GLU A 1141 5.70 -12.54 -10.91
C GLU A 1141 7.20 -12.78 -10.61
N ALA A 1142 7.79 -13.82 -11.19
CA ALA A 1142 9.17 -14.19 -10.95
C ALA A 1142 10.17 -13.39 -11.80
N GLU A 1143 9.89 -13.18 -13.09
CA GLU A 1143 10.83 -12.62 -14.06
C GLU A 1143 10.66 -11.11 -14.26
N VAL A 1144 9.44 -10.59 -14.13
CA VAL A 1144 9.11 -9.17 -14.35
C VAL A 1144 8.24 -8.62 -13.21
N PRO A 1145 8.71 -8.66 -11.94
CA PRO A 1145 7.91 -8.36 -10.75
C PRO A 1145 7.34 -6.94 -10.71
N LEU A 1146 8.00 -5.97 -11.36
CA LEU A 1146 7.53 -4.60 -11.47
C LEU A 1146 6.25 -4.50 -12.31
N VAL A 1147 6.18 -5.25 -13.42
CA VAL A 1147 4.98 -5.32 -14.26
C VAL A 1147 3.85 -6.01 -13.50
N PHE A 1148 4.14 -7.14 -12.85
CA PHE A 1148 3.14 -7.84 -12.02
C PHE A 1148 2.56 -6.94 -10.93
N SER A 1149 3.42 -6.20 -10.23
CA SER A 1149 3.01 -5.22 -9.21
C SER A 1149 2.17 -4.07 -9.80
N ALA A 1150 2.50 -3.60 -11.01
CA ALA A 1150 1.74 -2.57 -11.71
C ALA A 1150 0.29 -3.01 -12.02
N PHE A 1151 0.10 -4.27 -12.40
CA PHE A 1151 -1.22 -4.88 -12.56
C PHE A 1151 -2.00 -4.95 -11.25
N ARG A 1152 -1.37 -5.47 -10.17
CA ARG A 1152 -1.97 -5.54 -8.83
C ARG A 1152 -2.43 -4.18 -8.33
N MET A 1153 -1.59 -3.15 -8.47
CA MET A 1153 -1.92 -1.76 -8.09
C MET A 1153 -3.03 -1.14 -8.93
N SER A 1154 -3.17 -1.57 -10.20
CA SER A 1154 -4.22 -1.09 -11.11
C SER A 1154 -5.55 -1.82 -10.90
N GLY A 1155 -5.58 -2.91 -10.12
CA GLY A 1155 -6.80 -3.70 -9.88
C GLY A 1155 -7.16 -4.69 -10.99
N TYR A 1156 -6.23 -5.00 -11.89
CA TYR A 1156 -6.45 -5.91 -13.04
C TYR A 1156 -5.47 -7.07 -13.06
N THR A 1157 -5.75 -8.07 -13.89
CA THR A 1157 -4.88 -9.26 -14.02
C THR A 1157 -4.19 -9.35 -15.38
N PRO A 1158 -2.91 -9.77 -15.40
CA PRO A 1158 -2.22 -10.12 -16.63
C PRO A 1158 -2.97 -11.21 -17.42
N SER A 1159 -3.64 -12.13 -16.71
CA SER A 1159 -4.40 -13.23 -17.32
C SER A 1159 -5.48 -12.76 -18.27
N GLN A 1160 -6.24 -11.71 -17.94
CA GLN A 1160 -7.26 -11.20 -18.83
C GLN A 1160 -6.68 -10.63 -20.13
N ILE A 1161 -5.54 -9.94 -20.04
CA ILE A 1161 -4.85 -9.38 -21.21
C ILE A 1161 -4.28 -10.50 -22.08
N CYS A 1162 -3.66 -11.52 -21.47
CA CYS A 1162 -3.13 -12.66 -22.19
C CYS A 1162 -4.24 -13.48 -22.84
N GLN A 1163 -5.33 -13.75 -22.11
CA GLN A 1163 -6.50 -14.42 -22.67
C GLN A 1163 -7.04 -13.64 -23.88
N HIS A 1164 -7.10 -12.32 -23.77
CA HIS A 1164 -7.53 -11.44 -24.84
C HIS A 1164 -6.61 -11.54 -26.07
N TRP A 1165 -5.29 -11.42 -25.90
CA TRP A 1165 -4.33 -11.55 -27.01
C TRP A 1165 -4.36 -12.95 -27.63
N LEU A 1166 -4.38 -14.00 -26.81
CA LEU A 1166 -4.29 -15.39 -27.26
C LEU A 1166 -5.56 -15.87 -27.97
N ARG A 1167 -6.76 -15.48 -27.51
CA ARG A 1167 -8.03 -15.86 -28.17
C ARG A 1167 -8.12 -15.37 -29.62
N GLN A 1168 -7.53 -14.21 -29.90
CA GLN A 1168 -7.49 -13.63 -31.25
C GLN A 1168 -6.14 -13.82 -31.95
N CYS A 1169 -5.28 -14.72 -31.45
CA CYS A 1169 -3.96 -15.01 -32.02
C CYS A 1169 -3.12 -13.74 -32.31
N PHE A 1170 -3.18 -12.77 -31.40
CA PHE A 1170 -2.54 -11.45 -31.51
C PHE A 1170 -2.96 -10.59 -32.71
N TRP A 1171 -4.03 -10.93 -33.44
CA TRP A 1171 -4.64 -10.02 -34.41
C TRP A 1171 -4.93 -8.68 -33.76
N ASN A 1172 -4.73 -7.59 -34.52
CA ASN A 1172 -4.79 -6.19 -34.07
C ASN A 1172 -3.62 -5.70 -33.21
N TYR A 1173 -2.74 -6.60 -32.73
CA TYR A 1173 -1.65 -6.26 -31.83
C TYR A 1173 -0.27 -6.45 -32.46
N LEU A 1174 -0.11 -7.50 -33.25
CA LEU A 1174 1.11 -7.82 -33.97
C LEU A 1174 0.86 -7.80 -35.48
N ASP A 1175 1.90 -7.50 -36.24
CA ASP A 1175 1.87 -7.65 -37.69
C ASP A 1175 1.77 -9.16 -38.05
N TRP A 1176 1.18 -9.48 -39.19
CA TRP A 1176 0.97 -10.85 -39.68
C TRP A 1176 2.26 -11.68 -39.66
N GLU A 1177 3.38 -11.04 -39.98
CA GLU A 1177 4.71 -11.66 -39.94
C GLU A 1177 5.06 -12.20 -38.55
N GLU A 1178 4.87 -11.40 -37.50
CA GLU A 1178 5.15 -11.79 -36.12
C GLU A 1178 4.12 -12.80 -35.60
N ILE A 1179 2.88 -12.77 -36.10
CA ILE A 1179 1.86 -13.79 -35.80
C ILE A 1179 2.24 -15.14 -36.41
N CYS A 1180 2.70 -15.17 -37.66
CA CYS A 1180 3.23 -16.38 -38.28
C CYS A 1180 4.44 -16.92 -37.51
N LEU A 1181 5.32 -16.03 -37.03
CA LEU A 1181 6.46 -16.41 -36.19
C LEU A 1181 6.02 -16.99 -34.85
N TYR A 1182 5.05 -16.37 -34.16
CA TYR A 1182 4.47 -16.91 -32.92
C TYR A 1182 3.98 -18.34 -33.11
N ILE A 1183 3.15 -18.59 -34.14
CA ILE A 1183 2.62 -19.93 -34.43
C ILE A 1183 3.76 -20.89 -34.74
N SER A 1184 4.72 -20.47 -35.58
CA SER A 1184 5.88 -21.29 -35.95
C SER A 1184 6.74 -21.64 -34.75
N THR A 1185 6.96 -20.71 -33.82
CA THR A 1185 7.70 -20.94 -32.57
C THR A 1185 6.98 -21.95 -31.67
N CYS A 1186 5.67 -21.82 -31.47
CA CYS A 1186 4.90 -22.78 -30.68
C CYS A 1186 4.91 -24.19 -31.31
N LEU A 1187 4.83 -24.29 -32.64
CA LEU A 1187 4.87 -25.57 -33.36
C LEU A 1187 6.25 -26.23 -33.30
N THR A 1188 7.32 -25.45 -33.47
CA THR A 1188 8.69 -25.99 -33.56
C THR A 1188 9.30 -26.24 -32.19
N MET A 1189 9.12 -25.33 -31.23
CA MET A 1189 9.80 -25.37 -29.93
C MET A 1189 8.97 -26.03 -28.82
N GLY A 1190 7.63 -25.98 -28.92
CA GLY A 1190 6.71 -26.54 -27.93
C GLY A 1190 5.63 -25.55 -27.49
N ILE A 1191 4.51 -26.07 -26.96
CA ILE A 1191 3.36 -25.24 -26.56
C ILE A 1191 3.65 -24.34 -25.35
N ASP A 1192 4.66 -24.66 -24.53
CA ASP A 1192 5.12 -23.84 -23.42
C ASP A 1192 5.68 -22.48 -23.89
N TYR A 1193 6.15 -22.38 -25.14
CA TYR A 1193 6.55 -21.11 -25.73
C TYR A 1193 5.41 -20.11 -25.85
N GLN A 1194 4.14 -20.53 -25.83
CA GLN A 1194 3.02 -19.60 -25.74
C GLN A 1194 3.07 -18.76 -24.46
N VAL A 1195 3.50 -19.36 -23.33
CA VAL A 1195 3.68 -18.65 -22.06
C VAL A 1195 4.87 -17.69 -22.17
N TYR A 1196 6.02 -18.19 -22.65
CA TYR A 1196 7.24 -17.37 -22.76
C TYR A 1196 7.07 -16.18 -23.72
N PHE A 1197 6.28 -16.35 -24.78
CA PHE A 1197 5.96 -15.28 -25.72
C PHE A 1197 5.20 -14.12 -25.05
N CYS A 1198 4.18 -14.43 -24.24
CA CYS A 1198 3.47 -13.43 -23.44
C CYS A 1198 4.41 -12.72 -22.45
N ILE A 1199 5.32 -13.44 -21.80
CA ILE A 1199 6.32 -12.87 -20.89
C ILE A 1199 7.29 -11.94 -21.63
N ALA A 1200 7.74 -12.33 -22.83
CA ALA A 1200 8.59 -11.50 -23.67
C ALA A 1200 7.90 -10.19 -24.06
N ILE A 1201 6.60 -10.23 -24.41
CA ILE A 1201 5.80 -9.03 -24.68
C ILE A 1201 5.73 -8.13 -23.44
N PHE A 1202 5.44 -8.68 -22.25
CA PHE A 1202 5.40 -7.87 -21.03
C PHE A 1202 6.74 -7.24 -20.67
N ARG A 1203 7.84 -7.96 -20.88
CA ARG A 1203 9.20 -7.45 -20.71
C ARG A 1203 9.47 -6.29 -21.67
N HIS A 1204 9.11 -6.45 -22.95
CA HIS A 1204 9.21 -5.39 -23.96
C HIS A 1204 8.42 -4.13 -23.57
N LEU A 1205 7.19 -4.31 -23.08
CA LEU A 1205 6.29 -3.23 -22.69
C LEU A 1205 6.51 -2.68 -21.27
N GLN A 1206 7.55 -3.13 -20.55
CA GLN A 1206 7.71 -2.83 -19.12
C GLN A 1206 7.68 -1.32 -18.81
N GLN A 1207 8.39 -0.50 -19.58
CA GLN A 1207 8.45 0.95 -19.34
C GLN A 1207 7.10 1.64 -19.60
N ASP A 1208 6.42 1.25 -20.68
CA ASP A 1208 5.11 1.78 -21.02
C ASP A 1208 4.05 1.39 -20.00
N ILE A 1209 4.08 0.14 -19.52
CA ILE A 1209 3.19 -0.36 -18.47
C ILE A 1209 3.36 0.49 -17.20
N LEU A 1210 4.59 0.69 -16.73
CA LEU A 1210 4.85 1.47 -15.52
C LEU A 1210 4.37 2.93 -15.67
N ARG A 1211 4.62 3.55 -16.83
CA ARG A 1211 4.14 4.91 -17.14
C ARG A 1211 2.61 4.99 -17.19
N LYS A 1212 1.95 4.01 -17.83
CA LYS A 1212 0.50 3.99 -18.01
C LYS A 1212 -0.26 3.63 -16.73
N THR A 1213 0.36 2.87 -15.82
CA THR A 1213 -0.16 2.66 -14.46
C THR A 1213 -0.21 3.96 -13.67
N GLN A 1214 0.84 4.80 -13.73
CA GLN A 1214 0.83 6.11 -13.08
C GLN A 1214 -0.27 7.03 -13.64
N GLN A 1215 -0.59 6.88 -14.93
CA GLN A 1215 -1.67 7.63 -15.60
C GLN A 1215 -3.07 7.04 -15.36
N GLN A 1216 -3.22 5.91 -14.66
CA GLN A 1216 -4.48 5.16 -14.50
C GLN A 1216 -5.10 4.68 -15.81
N HIS A 1217 -4.28 4.46 -16.84
CA HIS A 1217 -4.71 4.15 -18.22
C HIS A 1217 -4.19 2.77 -18.70
N LEU A 1218 -3.67 1.94 -17.79
CA LEU A 1218 -3.01 0.67 -18.13
C LEU A 1218 -3.91 -0.28 -18.94
N LEU A 1219 -5.13 -0.57 -18.46
CA LEU A 1219 -6.03 -1.52 -19.12
C LEU A 1219 -6.37 -1.07 -20.55
N ILE A 1220 -6.68 0.21 -20.70
CA ILE A 1220 -7.04 0.82 -21.98
C ILE A 1220 -5.85 0.73 -22.94
N PHE A 1221 -4.64 1.08 -22.48
CA PHE A 1221 -3.42 1.00 -23.27
C PHE A 1221 -3.20 -0.41 -23.83
N LEU A 1222 -3.22 -1.44 -22.96
CA LEU A 1222 -2.95 -2.83 -23.36
C LEU A 1222 -4.04 -3.44 -24.25
N LYS A 1223 -5.25 -2.88 -24.23
CA LYS A 1223 -6.38 -3.34 -25.04
C LYS A 1223 -6.55 -2.58 -26.35
N GLU A 1224 -6.11 -1.34 -26.47
CA GLU A 1224 -6.36 -0.57 -27.69
C GLU A 1224 -5.14 -0.41 -28.56
N ASN A 1225 -3.97 -0.32 -27.94
CA ASN A 1225 -2.77 0.01 -28.68
C ASN A 1225 -2.09 -1.25 -29.22
N PRO A 1226 -1.71 -1.24 -30.49
CA PRO A 1226 -0.89 -2.32 -31.04
C PRO A 1226 0.48 -2.35 -30.36
N ILE A 1227 1.11 -3.52 -30.34
CA ILE A 1227 2.42 -3.72 -29.74
C ILE A 1227 3.47 -3.26 -30.75
N GLN A 1228 3.95 -2.03 -30.60
CA GLN A 1228 4.90 -1.44 -31.53
C GLN A 1228 6.31 -2.00 -31.35
N ASN A 1229 7.01 -2.18 -32.48
CA ASN A 1229 8.43 -2.55 -32.53
C ASN A 1229 8.78 -3.87 -31.82
N PHE A 1230 7.82 -4.78 -31.62
CA PHE A 1230 8.11 -6.10 -31.08
C PHE A 1230 8.63 -7.02 -32.19
N LYS A 1231 9.78 -7.64 -31.97
CA LYS A 1231 10.42 -8.58 -32.90
C LYS A 1231 10.75 -9.88 -32.20
N VAL A 1232 10.19 -10.99 -32.69
CA VAL A 1232 10.40 -12.32 -32.09
C VAL A 1232 11.88 -12.71 -32.07
N ALA A 1233 12.62 -12.36 -33.12
CA ALA A 1233 14.05 -12.65 -33.24
C ALA A 1233 14.88 -12.05 -32.08
N GLU A 1234 14.55 -10.83 -31.64
CA GLU A 1234 15.27 -10.15 -30.55
C GLU A 1234 14.98 -10.80 -29.19
N GLN A 1235 13.81 -11.41 -29.03
CA GLN A 1235 13.36 -12.02 -27.77
C GLN A 1235 13.67 -13.51 -27.66
N LEU A 1236 14.12 -14.16 -28.74
CA LEU A 1236 14.32 -15.60 -28.78
C LEU A 1236 15.32 -16.09 -27.73
N SER A 1237 16.43 -15.38 -27.55
CA SER A 1237 17.45 -15.71 -26.54
C SER A 1237 16.86 -15.74 -25.13
N PHE A 1238 16.05 -14.73 -24.79
CA PHE A 1238 15.35 -14.67 -23.52
C PHE A 1238 14.32 -15.80 -23.36
N MET A 1239 13.56 -16.12 -24.41
CA MET A 1239 12.60 -17.24 -24.36
C MET A 1239 13.31 -18.59 -24.14
N GLN A 1240 14.50 -18.80 -24.70
CA GLN A 1240 15.33 -19.99 -24.44
C GLN A 1240 15.85 -20.05 -22.99
N GLU A 1241 16.19 -18.90 -22.39
CA GLU A 1241 16.54 -18.81 -20.96
C GLU A 1241 15.34 -19.14 -20.05
N LEU A 1242 14.12 -18.79 -20.47
CA LEU A 1242 12.89 -19.17 -19.78
C LEU A 1242 12.63 -20.67 -19.93
N GLU A 1243 12.77 -21.23 -21.13
CA GLU A 1243 12.64 -22.66 -21.38
C GLU A 1243 13.53 -23.48 -20.44
N ALA A 1244 14.83 -23.13 -20.36
CA ALA A 1244 15.80 -23.83 -19.53
C ALA A 1244 15.41 -23.86 -18.04
N ARG A 1245 14.70 -22.83 -17.56
CA ARG A 1245 14.31 -22.69 -16.14
C ARG A 1245 12.92 -23.28 -15.85
N TYR A 1246 11.98 -23.17 -16.78
CA TYR A 1246 10.55 -23.38 -16.50
C TYR A 1246 9.92 -24.58 -17.22
N ARG A 1247 10.52 -25.09 -18.30
CA ARG A 1247 9.95 -26.17 -19.11
C ARG A 1247 9.52 -27.40 -18.30
N PRO A 1248 10.31 -27.92 -17.32
CA PRO A 1248 9.90 -29.10 -16.55
C PRO A 1248 8.58 -28.93 -15.79
N SER A 1249 8.25 -27.72 -15.35
CA SER A 1249 7.01 -27.42 -14.62
C SER A 1249 5.88 -27.03 -15.57
N ILE A 1250 6.14 -26.10 -16.49
CA ILE A 1250 5.09 -25.51 -17.35
C ILE A 1250 4.63 -26.48 -18.43
N LEU A 1251 5.55 -27.15 -19.12
CA LEU A 1251 5.17 -28.12 -20.15
C LEU A 1251 4.39 -29.28 -19.54
N SER A 1252 4.81 -29.75 -18.35
CA SER A 1252 4.09 -30.78 -17.60
C SER A 1252 2.68 -30.32 -17.20
N ASP A 1253 2.48 -29.09 -16.75
CA ASP A 1253 1.15 -28.58 -16.39
C ASP A 1253 0.25 -28.43 -17.64
N LEU A 1254 0.80 -27.93 -18.76
CA LEU A 1254 0.10 -27.81 -20.05
C LEU A 1254 -0.25 -29.17 -20.68
N GLN A 1255 0.56 -30.20 -20.48
CA GLN A 1255 0.27 -31.57 -20.94
C GLN A 1255 -0.73 -32.29 -20.03
N ASN A 1256 -0.74 -32.00 -18.72
CA ASN A 1256 -1.60 -32.63 -17.73
C ASN A 1256 -2.93 -31.90 -17.48
N ILE A 1257 -3.47 -31.14 -18.46
CA ILE A 1257 -4.80 -30.51 -18.36
C ILE A 1257 -5.90 -31.51 -17.96
N THR A 1258 -5.67 -32.81 -18.16
CA THR A 1258 -6.58 -33.89 -17.78
C THR A 1258 -6.55 -34.31 -16.30
N LYS A 1259 -5.58 -33.85 -15.50
CA LYS A 1259 -5.42 -34.13 -14.07
C LYS A 1259 -5.07 -32.83 -13.33
N PRO A 1260 -6.08 -32.03 -12.92
CA PRO A 1260 -5.87 -30.74 -12.28
C PRO A 1260 -5.12 -30.80 -10.95
#